data_AF-A0A2U3DT52-F1
#
_entry.id   AF-A0A2U3DT52-F1
#
_cell.length_a   1.000
_cell.length_b   1.000
_cell.length_c   1.000
_cell.angle_alpha   90.00
_cell.angle_beta   90.00
_cell.angle_gamma   90.00
#
_symmetry.space_group_name_H-M   'P 1'
#
loop_
_entity.id
_entity.type
_entity.pdbx_description
1 polymer ?
#
loop_
_entity_poly.entity_id
_entity_poly.type
_entity_poly.pdbx_seq_one_letter_code
_entity_poly.pdbx_strand_id
1 'polypeptide(L)'
;MPSKSHDDKEWPISLTRARAGNEDDILAVALEALDHYDNNPVDDSEFLADKTKRYLQEIWSQWLRFAERINAHPEDTWLALCIGSDDAKARCRAFLESYVRTSMVKRPCLGAEEWQEVRTVNCAVTLEDVWAALVRNADEYVLKRKRTEDRERAHLWSLRYSSRDKGSRSSPAYEIGQWIPQLALKLGLSLKQLFTKRETTPEDIILILSTLWSRAEDIRCSPSTRIAFDCSIILGGIGGWRPKSVLSIKYEQVQFAWVRDPFDPQITRLAATVTIRHVKQRQNRIQRGQRSEVKFSITTVPCRQLCLLTFWVSRALADNAFKAGFTSASQVFRAEPLEPGIDYVPLLWKSNTKDKSIHSISYNTYWTIWNRALFVSGLRDEDAMRPYAMRVGGGGRLDGSLTAPLRNFILSNSTEVYEHSYLPIHLNKDLMKVAYREKAGQNEEMVSMMSRAFLRRDPYAPIYITKDDFASFEKRNDLSSLRKQYREAKDDPVKAQKIKARIKYLLDWLERLRIQEVRKEYFDEVDRLRAQGITTHHLRTTQATNPRKQREVVGSSVAVRIGKLLDEDVGPVSAATVLLAYLQEKSEREVFPQDRITAHKRQPAAPSRCLLCNCSYANVSSLTRHVRKHHEDTFREPFDCPECQRTGETRQISALPAAWSNHVLRYHGKQHTPNLWSRPRLGREGKRNLPSDVVAMLGKRRKVEDESSKSEFEWKQEQTPDPHVGEEFWVTGRCCDYHEPSAELAQPGCMA
;
A
#
# COMPACT_ATOMS: atom_id res chain seq x y z
N MET A 1 -70.26 27.09 -20.40
CA MET A 1 -70.85 26.02 -21.23
C MET A 1 -71.25 26.68 -22.55
N PRO A 2 -70.86 26.15 -23.72
CA PRO A 2 -71.00 24.73 -24.06
C PRO A 2 -69.75 24.01 -24.60
N SER A 3 -69.73 22.72 -24.28
CA SER A 3 -69.21 21.53 -24.97
C SER A 3 -68.17 21.68 -26.09
N LYS A 4 -66.98 21.11 -25.85
CA LYS A 4 -66.24 20.40 -26.91
C LYS A 4 -65.92 18.99 -26.42
N SER A 5 -66.23 18.06 -27.30
CA SER A 5 -66.09 16.61 -27.20
C SER A 5 -64.71 16.20 -26.69
N HIS A 6 -64.72 15.29 -25.71
CA HIS A 6 -63.58 14.44 -25.44
C HIS A 6 -63.40 13.51 -26.64
N ASP A 7 -62.46 13.83 -27.51
CA ASP A 7 -61.89 12.84 -28.42
C ASP A 7 -61.03 11.89 -27.56
N ASP A 8 -61.55 10.67 -27.39
CA ASP A 8 -60.82 9.53 -26.87
C ASP A 8 -59.61 9.25 -27.78
N LYS A 9 -58.46 9.81 -27.42
CA LYS A 9 -57.18 9.34 -27.94
C LYS A 9 -56.81 8.07 -27.18
N GLU A 10 -57.32 6.94 -27.66
CA GLU A 10 -56.74 5.63 -27.36
C GLU A 10 -55.25 5.69 -27.66
N TRP A 11 -54.44 5.59 -26.60
CA TRP A 11 -53.01 5.34 -26.75
C TRP A 11 -52.86 3.94 -27.34
N PRO A 12 -52.18 3.76 -28.49
CA PRO A 12 -52.03 2.43 -29.07
C PRO A 12 -51.28 1.55 -28.06
N ILE A 13 -51.97 0.52 -27.57
CA ILE A 13 -51.38 -0.55 -26.77
C ILE A 13 -50.22 -1.08 -27.58
N SER A 14 -49.01 -0.99 -27.02
CA SER A 14 -47.75 -1.43 -27.62
C SER A 14 -47.94 -2.80 -28.28
N LEU A 15 -47.92 -2.84 -29.61
CA LEU A 15 -47.75 -4.08 -30.37
C LEU A 15 -46.52 -4.80 -29.81
N THR A 16 -46.75 -5.94 -29.19
CA THR A 16 -45.68 -6.81 -28.72
C THR A 16 -44.86 -7.17 -29.95
N ARG A 17 -43.62 -6.70 -30.05
CA ARG A 17 -42.73 -7.09 -31.15
C ARG A 17 -42.52 -8.60 -31.05
N ALA A 18 -43.26 -9.37 -31.86
CA ALA A 18 -43.05 -10.80 -32.00
C ALA A 18 -41.60 -11.05 -32.44
N ARG A 19 -40.93 -12.06 -31.86
CA ARG A 19 -39.58 -12.45 -32.27
C ARG A 19 -39.65 -12.93 -33.72
N ALA A 20 -38.70 -12.51 -34.55
CA ALA A 20 -38.75 -12.67 -36.01
C ALA A 20 -38.40 -14.09 -36.53
N GLY A 21 -38.80 -15.16 -35.84
CA GLY A 21 -38.55 -16.55 -36.27
C GLY A 21 -39.85 -17.30 -36.56
N ASN A 22 -39.84 -18.23 -37.52
CA ASN A 22 -40.94 -19.18 -37.71
C ASN A 22 -41.02 -20.13 -36.50
N GLU A 23 -42.21 -20.65 -36.18
CA GLU A 23 -42.43 -21.52 -35.01
C GLU A 23 -41.58 -22.79 -35.07
N ASP A 24 -41.38 -23.36 -36.26
CA ASP A 24 -40.54 -24.56 -36.46
C ASP A 24 -39.07 -24.31 -36.10
N ASP A 25 -38.52 -23.14 -36.46
CA ASP A 25 -37.14 -22.77 -36.12
C ASP A 25 -36.97 -22.54 -34.62
N ILE A 26 -37.97 -21.92 -33.98
CA ILE A 26 -37.99 -21.71 -32.53
C ILE A 26 -38.05 -23.05 -31.81
N LEU A 27 -38.87 -23.99 -32.29
CA LEU A 27 -38.99 -25.33 -31.72
C LEU A 27 -37.68 -26.12 -31.89
N ALA A 28 -37.07 -26.11 -33.06
CA ALA A 28 -35.79 -26.78 -33.31
C ALA A 28 -34.69 -26.27 -32.37
N VAL A 29 -34.54 -24.95 -32.25
CA VAL A 29 -33.58 -24.32 -31.33
C VAL A 29 -33.89 -24.64 -29.87
N ALA A 30 -35.17 -24.69 -29.49
CA ALA A 30 -35.58 -25.03 -28.13
C ALA A 30 -35.27 -26.49 -27.77
N LEU A 31 -35.51 -27.43 -28.70
CA LEU A 31 -35.21 -28.85 -28.51
C LEU A 31 -33.71 -29.11 -28.45
N GLU A 32 -32.91 -28.45 -29.31
CA GLU A 32 -31.45 -28.51 -29.25
C GLU A 32 -30.91 -27.95 -27.92
N ALA A 33 -31.46 -26.82 -27.45
CA ALA A 33 -31.08 -26.26 -26.16
C ALA A 33 -31.48 -27.17 -24.98
N LEU A 34 -32.65 -27.83 -25.06
CA LEU A 34 -33.11 -28.78 -24.06
C LEU A 34 -32.17 -30.00 -23.99
N ASP A 35 -31.86 -30.62 -25.13
CA ASP A 35 -30.90 -31.72 -25.21
C ASP A 35 -29.52 -31.30 -24.69
N HIS A 36 -29.06 -30.09 -25.02
CA HIS A 36 -27.81 -29.56 -24.49
C HIS A 36 -27.82 -29.46 -22.96
N TYR A 37 -28.87 -28.88 -22.35
CA TYR A 37 -28.92 -28.69 -20.90
C TYR A 37 -29.24 -29.96 -20.11
N ASP A 38 -29.99 -30.90 -20.69
CA ASP A 38 -30.19 -32.23 -20.11
C ASP A 38 -28.87 -33.01 -20.06
N ASN A 39 -28.02 -32.86 -21.09
CA ASN A 39 -26.70 -33.49 -21.16
C ASN A 39 -25.58 -32.70 -20.45
N ASN A 40 -25.77 -31.39 -20.21
CA ASN A 40 -24.79 -30.49 -19.59
C ASN A 40 -25.46 -29.68 -18.46
N PRO A 41 -25.78 -30.32 -17.31
CA PRO A 41 -26.39 -29.62 -16.19
C PRO A 41 -25.43 -28.57 -15.62
N VAL A 42 -25.99 -27.49 -15.08
CA VAL A 42 -25.21 -26.40 -14.49
C VAL A 42 -24.35 -26.91 -13.33
N ASP A 43 -23.04 -26.80 -13.48
CA ASP A 43 -22.09 -27.02 -12.38
C ASP A 43 -21.93 -25.73 -11.56
N ASP A 44 -22.51 -25.71 -10.36
CA ASP A 44 -22.38 -24.60 -9.42
C ASP A 44 -20.93 -24.24 -9.07
N SER A 45 -20.00 -25.20 -9.25
CA SER A 45 -18.57 -24.98 -9.07
C SER A 45 -18.01 -23.97 -10.08
N GLU A 46 -18.56 -23.88 -11.30
CA GLU A 46 -18.08 -22.97 -12.35
C GLU A 46 -18.15 -21.49 -11.95
N PHE A 47 -19.04 -21.14 -11.02
CA PHE A 47 -19.19 -19.77 -10.52
C PHE A 47 -18.19 -19.41 -9.41
N LEU A 48 -17.31 -20.33 -9.01
CA LEU A 48 -16.30 -20.12 -7.97
C LEU A 48 -14.98 -19.65 -8.56
N ALA A 49 -14.33 -18.72 -7.86
CA ALA A 49 -12.97 -18.32 -8.21
C ALA A 49 -12.00 -19.51 -8.04
N ASP A 50 -11.05 -19.65 -8.96
CA ASP A 50 -10.11 -20.78 -8.99
C ASP A 50 -9.31 -20.97 -7.69
N LYS A 51 -9.01 -19.88 -6.98
CA LYS A 51 -8.35 -19.98 -5.67
C LYS A 51 -9.25 -20.61 -4.62
N THR A 52 -10.53 -20.24 -4.60
CA THR A 52 -11.51 -20.83 -3.69
C THR A 52 -11.68 -22.32 -4.00
N LYS A 53 -11.72 -22.70 -5.28
CA LYS A 53 -11.72 -24.11 -5.71
C LYS A 53 -10.50 -24.86 -5.16
N ARG A 54 -9.29 -24.33 -5.39
CA ARG A 54 -8.03 -24.92 -4.90
C ARG A 54 -8.01 -25.09 -3.38
N TYR A 55 -8.43 -24.07 -2.63
CA TYR A 55 -8.49 -24.15 -1.17
C TYR A 55 -9.49 -25.21 -0.69
N LEU A 56 -10.68 -25.25 -1.28
CA LEU A 56 -11.69 -26.26 -0.96
C LEU A 56 -11.17 -27.68 -1.26
N GLN A 57 -10.55 -27.89 -2.42
CA GLN A 57 -9.95 -29.17 -2.79
C GLN A 57 -8.81 -29.59 -1.85
N GLU A 58 -7.94 -28.66 -1.45
CA GLU A 58 -6.85 -28.93 -0.51
C GLU A 58 -7.38 -29.43 0.84
N ILE A 59 -8.37 -28.73 1.39
CA ILE A 59 -8.99 -29.10 2.67
C ILE A 59 -9.73 -30.44 2.55
N TRP A 60 -10.43 -30.68 1.45
CA TRP A 60 -11.09 -31.96 1.20
C TRP A 60 -10.09 -33.12 1.10
N SER A 61 -8.97 -32.94 0.38
CA SER A 61 -7.91 -33.96 0.29
C SER A 61 -7.35 -34.32 1.66
N GLN A 62 -7.21 -33.34 2.56
CA GLN A 62 -6.78 -33.60 3.94
C GLN A 62 -7.82 -34.40 4.73
N TRP A 63 -9.12 -34.12 4.54
CA TRP A 63 -10.20 -34.92 5.11
C TRP A 63 -10.16 -36.37 4.65
N LEU A 64 -10.00 -36.61 3.34
CA LEU A 64 -9.93 -37.97 2.78
C LEU A 64 -8.77 -38.77 3.38
N ARG A 65 -7.57 -38.17 3.46
CA ARG A 65 -6.40 -38.81 4.10
C ARG A 65 -6.62 -39.10 5.58
N PHE A 66 -7.35 -38.23 6.28
CA PHE A 66 -7.70 -38.47 7.67
C PHE A 66 -8.68 -39.65 7.81
N ALA A 67 -9.74 -39.69 6.99
CA ALA A 67 -10.73 -40.76 7.00
C ALA A 67 -10.10 -42.13 6.71
N GLU A 68 -9.19 -42.19 5.72
CA GLU A 68 -8.40 -43.38 5.40
C GLU A 68 -7.60 -43.86 6.62
N ARG A 69 -6.90 -42.96 7.32
CA ARG A 69 -6.09 -43.31 8.51
C ARG A 69 -6.90 -43.82 9.69
N ILE A 70 -8.17 -43.44 9.81
CA ILE A 70 -9.07 -43.92 10.87
C ILE A 70 -9.95 -45.09 10.42
N ASN A 71 -9.66 -45.70 9.26
CA ASN A 71 -10.44 -46.77 8.64
C ASN A 71 -11.94 -46.44 8.55
N ALA A 72 -12.24 -45.20 8.17
CA ALA A 72 -13.60 -44.69 8.01
C ALA A 72 -13.90 -44.44 6.53
N HIS A 73 -15.10 -44.79 6.09
CA HIS A 73 -15.57 -44.30 4.80
C HIS A 73 -15.81 -42.78 4.90
N PRO A 74 -15.21 -41.96 4.02
CA PRO A 74 -15.17 -40.50 4.18
C PRO A 74 -16.55 -39.84 4.08
N GLU A 75 -17.50 -40.48 3.40
CA GLU A 75 -18.86 -39.96 3.19
C GLU A 75 -19.81 -40.29 4.35
N ASP A 76 -19.66 -41.47 4.95
CA ASP A 76 -20.56 -41.99 6.00
C ASP A 76 -20.60 -41.05 7.20
N THR A 77 -19.48 -40.41 7.51
CA THR A 77 -19.40 -39.41 8.57
C THR A 77 -20.32 -38.22 8.28
N TRP A 78 -20.39 -37.74 7.04
CA TRP A 78 -21.22 -36.60 6.66
C TRP A 78 -22.71 -36.96 6.60
N LEU A 79 -23.03 -38.17 6.13
CA LEU A 79 -24.39 -38.70 6.14
C LEU A 79 -24.89 -38.88 7.58
N ALA A 80 -24.09 -39.49 8.45
CA ALA A 80 -24.40 -39.67 9.86
C ALA A 80 -24.47 -38.33 10.63
N LEU A 81 -23.68 -37.33 10.24
CA LEU A 81 -23.73 -36.00 10.82
C LEU A 81 -25.06 -35.30 10.53
N CYS A 82 -25.67 -35.51 9.36
CA CYS A 82 -26.97 -34.94 9.00
C CYS A 82 -28.10 -35.40 9.94
N ILE A 83 -28.03 -36.65 10.41
CA ILE A 83 -28.99 -37.24 11.35
C ILE A 83 -28.60 -37.05 12.82
N GLY A 84 -27.55 -36.27 13.10
CA GLY A 84 -27.16 -35.89 14.45
C GLY A 84 -26.31 -36.91 15.23
N SER A 85 -25.69 -37.88 14.58
CA SER A 85 -24.85 -38.91 15.22
C SER A 85 -23.68 -38.30 16.02
N ASP A 86 -23.54 -38.70 17.28
CA ASP A 86 -22.44 -38.25 18.14
C ASP A 86 -21.07 -38.80 17.70
N ASP A 87 -21.03 -40.01 17.15
CA ASP A 87 -19.80 -40.59 16.57
C ASP A 87 -19.32 -39.78 15.36
N ALA A 88 -20.25 -39.32 14.52
CA ALA A 88 -19.92 -38.44 13.40
C ALA A 88 -19.37 -37.09 13.88
N LYS A 89 -20.01 -36.48 14.89
CA LYS A 89 -19.50 -35.27 15.54
C LYS A 89 -18.10 -35.50 16.11
N ALA A 90 -17.85 -36.64 16.77
CA ALA A 90 -16.54 -36.99 17.32
C ALA A 90 -15.46 -37.11 16.23
N ARG A 91 -15.75 -37.73 15.08
CA ARG A 91 -14.81 -37.81 13.94
C ARG A 91 -14.47 -36.43 13.38
N CYS A 92 -15.45 -35.54 13.20
CA CYS A 92 -15.20 -34.17 12.75
C CYS A 92 -14.35 -33.38 13.75
N ARG A 93 -14.63 -33.51 15.05
CA ARG A 93 -13.83 -32.89 16.12
C ARG A 93 -12.39 -33.42 16.13
N ALA A 94 -12.22 -34.74 15.94
CA ALA A 94 -10.91 -35.38 15.86
C ALA A 94 -10.10 -34.90 14.66
N PHE A 95 -10.73 -34.70 13.50
CA PHE A 95 -10.07 -34.09 12.34
C PHE A 95 -9.55 -32.69 12.66
N LEU A 96 -10.38 -31.81 13.23
CA LEU A 96 -9.98 -30.43 13.54
C LEU A 96 -8.84 -30.40 14.56
N GLU A 97 -8.87 -31.26 15.58
CA GLU A 97 -7.76 -31.39 16.54
C GLU A 97 -6.49 -31.91 15.86
N SER A 98 -6.61 -32.92 15.00
CA SER A 98 -5.49 -33.47 14.22
C SER A 98 -4.86 -32.41 13.31
N TYR A 99 -5.68 -31.66 12.57
CA TYR A 99 -5.25 -30.60 11.65
C TYR A 99 -4.33 -29.58 12.32
N VAL A 100 -4.64 -29.19 13.56
CA VAL A 100 -3.78 -28.28 14.34
C VAL A 100 -2.52 -28.98 14.82
N ARG A 101 -2.65 -30.19 15.40
CA ARG A 101 -1.51 -30.94 15.97
C ARG A 101 -0.47 -31.31 14.91
N THR A 102 -0.90 -31.58 13.68
CA THR A 102 -0.01 -31.92 12.56
C THR A 102 0.50 -30.69 11.80
N SER A 103 0.19 -29.47 12.25
CA SER A 103 0.60 -28.23 11.58
C SER A 103 2.01 -27.76 11.95
N MET A 104 2.82 -28.64 12.57
CA MET A 104 4.20 -28.38 12.98
C MET A 104 5.15 -28.43 11.78
N VAL A 105 6.00 -27.41 11.63
CA VAL A 105 7.03 -27.36 10.57
C VAL A 105 8.38 -26.95 11.16
N LYS A 106 9.47 -27.50 10.63
CA LYS A 106 10.84 -27.10 11.04
C LYS A 106 11.21 -25.76 10.41
N ARG A 107 11.60 -24.79 11.23
CA ARG A 107 12.09 -23.46 10.81
C ARG A 107 13.48 -23.19 11.37
N PRO A 108 14.35 -22.46 10.66
CA PRO A 108 15.64 -22.06 11.22
C PRO A 108 15.46 -21.18 12.46
N CYS A 109 16.35 -21.35 13.44
CA CYS A 109 16.48 -20.49 14.62
C CYS A 109 17.95 -20.08 14.82
N LEU A 110 18.21 -19.05 15.62
CA LEU A 110 19.56 -18.53 15.86
C LEU A 110 20.37 -19.37 16.87
N GLY A 111 19.70 -20.18 17.69
CA GLY A 111 20.32 -21.03 18.72
C GLY A 111 21.19 -22.15 18.14
N ALA A 112 21.89 -22.84 19.04
CA ALA A 112 22.80 -23.94 18.70
C ALA A 112 22.08 -25.15 18.08
N GLU A 113 20.77 -25.24 18.30
CA GLU A 113 19.86 -26.25 17.76
C GLU A 113 19.66 -26.08 16.24
N GLU A 114 19.95 -24.88 15.71
CA GLU A 114 19.85 -24.45 14.31
C GLU A 114 18.43 -24.46 13.71
N TRP A 115 17.58 -25.39 14.14
CA TRP A 115 16.21 -25.59 13.70
C TRP A 115 15.29 -25.80 14.90
N GLN A 116 14.08 -25.24 14.82
CA GLN A 116 13.03 -25.41 15.82
C GLN A 116 11.72 -25.83 15.15
N GLU A 117 10.89 -26.59 15.87
CA GLU A 117 9.54 -26.89 15.42
C GLU A 117 8.61 -25.72 15.73
N VAL A 118 7.93 -25.20 14.69
CA VAL A 118 7.01 -24.08 14.79
C VAL A 118 5.64 -24.52 14.29
N ARG A 119 4.61 -24.25 15.06
CA ARG A 119 3.23 -24.49 14.64
C ARG A 119 2.77 -23.42 13.65
N THR A 120 2.16 -23.83 12.55
CA THR A 120 1.68 -22.91 11.51
C THR A 120 0.24 -22.45 11.70
N VAL A 121 -0.58 -23.23 12.41
CA VAL A 121 -1.96 -22.87 12.80
C VAL A 121 -1.97 -22.34 14.22
N ASN A 122 -2.17 -21.03 14.37
CA ASN A 122 -2.06 -20.33 15.67
C ASN A 122 -3.34 -19.58 16.09
N CYS A 123 -4.41 -19.64 15.29
CA CYS A 123 -5.64 -18.88 15.53
C CYS A 123 -6.88 -19.74 15.32
N ALA A 124 -7.91 -19.51 16.14
CA ALA A 124 -9.19 -20.22 16.08
C ALA A 124 -9.95 -19.96 14.77
N VAL A 125 -9.85 -18.76 14.20
CA VAL A 125 -10.57 -18.43 12.96
C VAL A 125 -10.13 -19.31 11.79
N THR A 126 -8.87 -19.76 11.77
CA THR A 126 -8.40 -20.74 10.78
C THR A 126 -9.19 -22.03 10.85
N LEU A 127 -9.49 -22.50 12.06
CA LEU A 127 -10.28 -23.72 12.25
C LEU A 127 -11.72 -23.50 11.81
N GLU A 128 -12.30 -22.34 12.09
CA GLU A 128 -13.65 -22.02 11.61
C GLU A 128 -13.73 -21.97 10.08
N ASP A 129 -12.71 -21.42 9.41
CA ASP A 129 -12.65 -21.38 7.95
C ASP A 129 -12.41 -22.78 7.35
N VAL A 130 -11.55 -23.60 7.96
CA VAL A 130 -11.37 -25.02 7.59
C VAL A 130 -12.66 -25.79 7.77
N TRP A 131 -13.38 -25.57 8.88
CA TRP A 131 -14.67 -26.20 9.13
C TRP A 131 -15.73 -25.78 8.11
N ALA A 132 -15.82 -24.49 7.80
CA ALA A 132 -16.72 -24.00 6.75
C ALA A 132 -16.40 -24.58 5.38
N ALA A 133 -15.12 -24.70 5.03
CA ALA A 133 -14.67 -25.34 3.80
C ALA A 133 -15.07 -26.82 3.73
N LEU A 134 -14.91 -27.57 4.82
CA LEU A 134 -15.31 -28.97 4.89
C LEU A 134 -16.81 -29.16 4.75
N VAL A 135 -17.63 -28.42 5.51
CA VAL A 135 -19.09 -28.51 5.44
C VAL A 135 -19.58 -28.22 4.03
N ARG A 136 -18.96 -27.23 3.36
CA ARG A 136 -19.26 -26.89 1.98
C ARG A 136 -18.91 -28.02 0.99
N ASN A 137 -17.71 -28.60 1.11
CA ASN A 137 -17.31 -29.72 0.27
C ASN A 137 -18.18 -30.96 0.49
N ALA A 138 -18.56 -31.22 1.74
CA ALA A 138 -19.48 -32.31 2.06
C ALA A 138 -20.85 -32.08 1.40
N ASP A 139 -21.38 -30.86 1.45
CA ASP A 139 -22.65 -30.55 0.78
C ASP A 139 -22.57 -30.76 -0.74
N GLU A 140 -21.46 -30.35 -1.37
CA GLU A 140 -21.26 -30.49 -2.82
C GLU A 140 -21.01 -31.95 -3.25
N TYR A 141 -20.07 -32.64 -2.62
CA TYR A 141 -19.59 -33.95 -3.09
C TYR A 141 -20.41 -35.13 -2.55
N VAL A 142 -21.06 -34.98 -1.40
CA VAL A 142 -21.79 -36.07 -0.73
C VAL A 142 -23.28 -35.80 -0.71
N LEU A 143 -23.68 -34.67 -0.12
CA LEU A 143 -25.10 -34.44 0.20
C LEU A 143 -25.93 -34.09 -1.04
N LYS A 144 -25.37 -33.37 -2.02
CA LYS A 144 -26.03 -33.06 -3.30
C LYS A 144 -26.44 -34.33 -4.05
N ARG A 145 -25.55 -35.32 -4.12
CA ARG A 145 -25.85 -36.64 -4.67
C ARG A 145 -26.92 -37.34 -3.84
N LYS A 146 -26.78 -37.36 -2.51
CA LYS A 146 -27.76 -38.01 -1.62
C LYS A 146 -29.18 -37.43 -1.71
N ARG A 147 -29.32 -36.11 -1.87
CA ARG A 147 -30.62 -35.44 -2.11
C ARG A 147 -31.31 -35.92 -3.38
N THR A 148 -30.52 -36.33 -4.38
CA THR A 148 -31.04 -36.83 -5.65
C THR A 148 -31.46 -38.30 -5.53
N GLU A 149 -30.72 -39.10 -4.77
CA GLU A 149 -31.02 -40.51 -4.48
C GLU A 149 -32.22 -40.70 -3.54
N ASP A 150 -32.34 -39.84 -2.51
CA ASP A 150 -33.40 -39.87 -1.49
C ASP A 150 -34.20 -38.57 -1.52
N ARG A 151 -35.00 -38.41 -2.57
CA ARG A 151 -35.78 -37.20 -2.83
C ARG A 151 -36.82 -36.91 -1.75
N GLU A 152 -37.41 -37.95 -1.17
CA GLU A 152 -38.44 -37.81 -0.12
C GLU A 152 -37.86 -37.19 1.16
N ARG A 153 -36.61 -37.52 1.50
CA ARG A 153 -35.92 -36.99 2.69
C ARG A 153 -34.82 -35.99 2.34
N ALA A 154 -34.88 -35.37 1.16
CA ALA A 154 -33.86 -34.42 0.69
C ALA A 154 -33.59 -33.27 1.69
N HIS A 155 -34.59 -32.88 2.49
CA HIS A 155 -34.46 -31.85 3.53
C HIS A 155 -33.51 -32.25 4.68
N LEU A 156 -33.32 -33.55 4.94
CA LEU A 156 -32.36 -34.05 5.94
C LEU A 156 -30.92 -33.96 5.43
N TRP A 157 -30.72 -34.10 4.12
CA TRP A 157 -29.41 -34.17 3.49
C TRP A 157 -28.88 -32.79 3.12
N SER A 158 -28.80 -31.87 4.09
CA SER A 158 -28.15 -30.57 3.89
C SER A 158 -27.45 -30.09 5.14
N LEU A 159 -26.21 -29.63 4.99
CA LEU A 159 -25.44 -28.99 6.05
C LEU A 159 -25.01 -27.60 5.59
N ARG A 160 -25.17 -26.62 6.47
CA ARG A 160 -24.72 -25.25 6.22
C ARG A 160 -23.98 -24.73 7.44
N TYR A 161 -22.83 -24.15 7.20
CA TYR A 161 -22.05 -23.46 8.21
C TYR A 161 -21.34 -22.27 7.58
N SER A 162 -21.28 -21.16 8.31
CA SER A 162 -20.54 -19.96 7.95
C SER A 162 -19.86 -19.41 9.21
N SER A 163 -18.57 -19.09 9.11
CA SER A 163 -17.85 -18.40 10.19
C SER A 163 -18.37 -16.96 10.41
N ARG A 164 -19.20 -16.44 9.50
CA ARG A 164 -19.69 -15.04 9.51
C ARG A 164 -21.19 -14.90 9.71
N ASP A 165 -21.94 -15.98 9.59
CA ASP A 165 -23.40 -15.97 9.70
C ASP A 165 -23.83 -16.99 10.77
N LYS A 166 -24.53 -16.49 11.80
CA LYS A 166 -25.06 -17.31 12.89
C LYS A 166 -26.42 -17.89 12.47
N GLY A 167 -26.42 -18.61 11.36
CA GLY A 167 -27.57 -19.38 10.88
C GLY A 167 -28.03 -20.44 11.90
N SER A 168 -29.08 -21.21 11.55
CA SER A 168 -29.84 -22.08 12.45
C SER A 168 -29.00 -22.69 13.59
N ARG A 169 -29.29 -22.25 14.83
CA ARG A 169 -28.51 -22.56 16.04
C ARG A 169 -28.56 -24.03 16.45
N SER A 170 -29.27 -24.89 15.72
CA SER A 170 -29.56 -26.28 16.06
C SER A 170 -29.03 -27.31 15.05
N SER A 171 -28.19 -26.91 14.07
CA SER A 171 -27.56 -27.87 13.15
C SER A 171 -26.34 -28.55 13.79
N PRO A 172 -26.10 -29.86 13.58
CA PRO A 172 -24.89 -30.55 14.02
C PRO A 172 -23.59 -29.86 13.55
N ALA A 173 -23.61 -29.22 12.37
CA ALA A 173 -22.45 -28.48 11.89
C ALA A 173 -22.19 -27.17 12.66
N TYR A 174 -23.27 -26.53 13.15
CA TYR A 174 -23.19 -25.36 14.00
C TYR A 174 -22.67 -25.71 15.41
N GLU A 175 -23.11 -26.83 15.98
CA GLU A 175 -22.61 -27.33 17.27
C GLU A 175 -21.09 -27.55 17.27
N ILE A 176 -20.55 -28.13 16.20
CA ILE A 176 -19.09 -28.28 16.03
C ILE A 176 -18.42 -26.91 15.97
N GLY A 177 -18.98 -25.96 15.22
CA GLY A 177 -18.49 -24.58 15.17
C GLY A 177 -18.44 -23.90 16.54
N GLN A 178 -19.49 -24.06 17.36
CA GLN A 178 -19.54 -23.53 18.73
C GLN A 178 -18.51 -24.18 19.68
N TRP A 179 -18.06 -25.40 19.37
CA TRP A 179 -17.03 -26.09 20.13
C TRP A 179 -15.60 -25.65 19.77
N ILE A 180 -15.36 -25.14 18.55
CA ILE A 180 -14.02 -24.71 18.08
C ILE A 180 -13.30 -23.77 19.07
N PRO A 181 -13.94 -22.76 19.69
CA PRO A 181 -13.28 -21.94 20.70
C PRO A 181 -12.72 -22.72 21.90
N GLN A 182 -13.41 -23.79 22.34
CA GLN A 182 -12.93 -24.65 23.42
C GLN A 182 -11.71 -25.46 22.98
N LEU A 183 -11.74 -26.03 21.77
CA LEU A 183 -10.58 -26.69 21.17
C LEU A 183 -9.40 -25.72 21.04
N ALA A 184 -9.67 -24.50 20.60
CA ALA A 184 -8.65 -23.48 20.46
C ALA A 184 -7.96 -23.17 21.79
N LEU A 185 -8.70 -23.05 22.90
CA LEU A 185 -8.13 -22.89 24.23
C LEU A 185 -7.31 -24.12 24.65
N LYS A 186 -7.83 -25.33 24.45
CA LYS A 186 -7.14 -26.60 24.74
C LYS A 186 -5.79 -26.71 24.02
N LEU A 187 -5.72 -26.22 22.78
CA LEU A 187 -4.52 -26.29 21.93
C LEU A 187 -3.65 -25.02 22.02
N GLY A 188 -4.01 -24.04 22.85
CA GLY A 188 -3.25 -22.78 22.98
C GLY A 188 -3.26 -21.93 21.70
N LEU A 189 -4.40 -21.87 20.99
CA LEU A 189 -4.61 -20.99 19.85
C LEU A 189 -5.21 -19.66 20.30
N SER A 190 -4.87 -18.58 19.60
CA SER A 190 -5.47 -17.27 19.85
C SER A 190 -6.93 -17.24 19.39
N LEU A 191 -7.83 -16.83 20.30
CA LEU A 191 -9.20 -16.43 19.98
C LEU A 191 -9.30 -15.01 19.40
N LYS A 192 -8.22 -14.23 19.53
CA LYS A 192 -8.16 -12.84 19.07
C LYS A 192 -7.53 -12.75 17.68
N GLN A 193 -7.94 -11.73 16.93
CA GLN A 193 -7.29 -11.35 15.68
C GLN A 193 -5.80 -11.05 15.93
N LEU A 194 -4.91 -11.60 15.10
CA LEU A 194 -3.45 -11.46 15.27
C LEU A 194 -2.87 -10.13 14.75
N PHE A 195 -3.71 -9.14 14.46
CA PHE A 195 -3.25 -7.81 14.07
C PHE A 195 -4.23 -6.73 14.52
N THR A 196 -3.69 -5.53 14.74
CA THR A 196 -4.46 -4.34 15.09
C THR A 196 -4.85 -3.59 13.82
N LYS A 197 -6.13 -3.22 13.70
CA LYS A 197 -6.60 -2.34 12.62
C LYS A 197 -6.09 -0.92 12.86
N ARG A 198 -5.04 -0.56 12.13
CA ARG A 198 -4.45 0.78 12.11
C ARG A 198 -4.85 1.49 10.83
N GLU A 199 -5.05 2.80 10.90
CA GLU A 199 -5.15 3.65 9.73
C GLU A 199 -3.77 4.11 9.27
N THR A 200 -3.62 4.39 7.98
CA THR A 200 -2.50 5.17 7.46
C THR A 200 -2.96 6.61 7.24
N THR A 201 -2.41 7.55 8.02
CA THR A 201 -2.76 8.98 7.91
C THR A 201 -2.12 9.62 6.67
N PRO A 202 -2.53 10.83 6.25
CA PRO A 202 -1.85 11.56 5.18
C PRO A 202 -0.35 11.76 5.43
N GLU A 203 0.07 12.03 6.67
CA GLU A 203 1.47 12.19 7.04
C GLU A 203 2.23 10.87 6.97
N ASP A 204 1.60 9.76 7.38
CA ASP A 204 2.18 8.43 7.22
C ASP A 204 2.41 8.11 5.73
N ILE A 205 1.45 8.47 4.84
CA ILE A 205 1.59 8.30 3.38
C ILE A 205 2.77 9.11 2.85
N ILE A 206 2.83 10.40 3.18
CA ILE A 206 3.92 11.30 2.77
C ILE A 206 5.26 10.74 3.24
N LEU A 207 5.34 10.20 4.46
CA LEU A 207 6.58 9.65 4.98
C LEU A 207 6.97 8.32 4.31
N ILE A 208 6.01 7.46 3.94
CA ILE A 208 6.28 6.28 3.11
C ILE A 208 6.88 6.69 1.77
N LEU A 209 6.27 7.68 1.10
CA LEU A 209 6.75 8.19 -0.19
C LEU A 209 8.12 8.88 -0.05
N SER A 210 8.31 9.72 0.96
CA SER A 210 9.61 10.35 1.25
C SER A 210 10.68 9.28 1.51
N THR A 211 10.36 8.23 2.26
CA THR A 211 11.30 7.12 2.52
C THR A 211 11.60 6.35 1.24
N LEU A 212 10.60 6.09 0.38
CA LEU A 212 10.77 5.41 -0.91
C LEU A 212 11.86 6.08 -1.74
N TRP A 213 11.92 7.42 -1.78
CA TRP A 213 12.91 8.15 -2.58
C TRP A 213 14.21 8.41 -1.81
N SER A 214 14.13 8.97 -0.61
CA SER A 214 15.31 9.37 0.18
C SER A 214 16.18 8.20 0.64
N ARG A 215 15.60 7.00 0.75
CA ARG A 215 16.29 5.75 1.13
C ARG A 215 16.31 4.74 -0.01
N ALA A 216 16.37 5.21 -1.26
CA ALA A 216 16.32 4.35 -2.44
C ALA A 216 17.42 3.27 -2.50
N GLU A 217 18.59 3.54 -1.93
CA GLU A 217 19.71 2.58 -1.81
C GLU A 217 19.37 1.36 -0.92
N ASP A 218 18.49 1.57 0.06
CA ASP A 218 17.97 0.56 0.98
C ASP A 218 16.65 -0.06 0.51
N ILE A 219 15.97 0.57 -0.47
CA ILE A 219 14.72 0.14 -1.08
C ILE A 219 14.97 -0.08 -2.58
N ARG A 220 15.70 -1.15 -2.86
CA ARG A 220 16.21 -1.47 -4.20
C ARG A 220 15.09 -1.96 -5.12
N CYS A 221 14.81 -1.19 -6.16
CA CYS A 221 13.88 -1.53 -7.24
C CYS A 221 14.18 -0.66 -8.48
N SER A 222 13.73 -1.11 -9.66
CA SER A 222 13.93 -0.36 -10.91
C SER A 222 13.14 0.97 -10.91
N PRO A 223 13.54 1.96 -11.74
CA PRO A 223 12.81 3.23 -11.87
C PRO A 223 11.32 3.03 -12.17
N SER A 224 11.01 2.09 -13.05
CA SER A 224 9.64 1.75 -13.42
C SER A 224 8.82 1.23 -12.23
N THR A 225 9.38 0.30 -11.46
CA THR A 225 8.75 -0.28 -10.27
C THR A 225 8.57 0.75 -9.17
N ARG A 226 9.55 1.65 -8.97
CA ARG A 226 9.47 2.71 -7.94
C ARG A 226 8.31 3.66 -8.23
N ILE A 227 8.20 4.14 -9.47
CA ILE A 227 7.11 5.03 -9.88
C ILE A 227 5.76 4.30 -9.83
N ALA A 228 5.70 3.02 -10.21
CA ALA A 228 4.47 2.23 -10.11
C ALA A 228 4.02 2.05 -8.66
N PHE A 229 4.95 1.80 -7.73
CA PHE A 229 4.66 1.75 -6.30
C PHE A 229 4.15 3.11 -5.79
N ASP A 230 4.83 4.20 -6.13
CA ASP A 230 4.45 5.57 -5.75
C ASP A 230 3.01 5.90 -6.21
N CYS A 231 2.73 5.72 -7.51
CA CYS A 231 1.40 5.93 -8.06
C CYS A 231 0.32 5.09 -7.36
N SER A 232 0.65 3.84 -7.03
CA SER A 232 -0.26 2.93 -6.31
C SER A 232 -0.57 3.42 -4.90
N ILE A 233 0.42 3.97 -4.20
CA ILE A 233 0.27 4.54 -2.85
C ILE A 233 -0.58 5.81 -2.90
N ILE A 234 -0.32 6.71 -3.86
CA ILE A 234 -1.11 7.94 -4.02
C ILE A 234 -2.58 7.59 -4.31
N LEU A 235 -2.85 6.68 -5.25
CA LEU A 235 -4.20 6.20 -5.52
C LEU A 235 -4.83 5.57 -4.27
N GLY A 236 -4.13 4.66 -3.59
CA GLY A 236 -4.59 4.07 -2.33
C GLY A 236 -4.94 5.12 -1.28
N GLY A 237 -4.19 6.22 -1.23
CA GLY A 237 -4.41 7.35 -0.32
C GLY A 237 -5.67 8.15 -0.63
N ILE A 238 -5.95 8.38 -1.92
CA ILE A 238 -7.11 9.15 -2.40
C ILE A 238 -8.42 8.44 -2.06
N GLY A 239 -8.59 7.19 -2.50
CA GLY A 239 -9.89 6.52 -2.45
C GLY A 239 -9.99 5.34 -1.49
N GLY A 240 -8.89 4.94 -0.83
CA GLY A 240 -8.89 3.74 0.01
C GLY A 240 -9.25 2.48 -0.77
N TRP A 241 -8.97 2.41 -2.08
CA TRP A 241 -9.33 1.27 -2.91
C TRP A 241 -8.61 -0.02 -2.48
N ARG A 242 -9.12 -1.16 -2.93
CA ARG A 242 -8.41 -2.43 -2.78
C ARG A 242 -7.11 -2.36 -3.61
N PRO A 243 -5.98 -2.90 -3.14
CA PRO A 243 -4.73 -2.87 -3.90
C PRO A 243 -4.91 -3.32 -5.35
N LYS A 244 -5.59 -4.44 -5.60
CA LYS A 244 -5.83 -4.95 -6.97
C LYS A 244 -6.54 -3.95 -7.92
N SER A 245 -7.31 -2.98 -7.39
CA SER A 245 -7.94 -1.93 -8.20
C SER A 245 -6.97 -0.84 -8.66
N VAL A 246 -5.80 -0.71 -8.01
CA VAL A 246 -4.88 0.43 -8.18
C VAL A 246 -3.44 0.04 -8.50
N LEU A 247 -3.04 -1.23 -8.31
CA LEU A 247 -1.68 -1.69 -8.63
C LEU A 247 -1.39 -1.75 -10.14
N SER A 248 -2.43 -1.77 -10.98
CA SER A 248 -2.32 -1.73 -12.43
C SER A 248 -3.42 -0.86 -13.01
N ILE A 249 -3.04 0.23 -13.67
CA ILE A 249 -3.95 1.16 -14.34
C ILE A 249 -3.56 1.20 -15.82
N LYS A 250 -4.53 1.00 -16.71
CA LYS A 250 -4.34 1.14 -18.16
C LYS A 250 -4.39 2.59 -18.62
N TYR A 251 -3.77 2.89 -19.77
CA TYR A 251 -3.91 4.19 -20.42
C TYR A 251 -5.36 4.52 -20.76
N GLU A 252 -6.17 3.54 -21.21
CA GLU A 252 -7.60 3.75 -21.45
C GLU A 252 -8.41 4.20 -20.22
N GLN A 253 -7.91 3.94 -19.01
CA GLN A 253 -8.56 4.32 -17.76
C GLN A 253 -8.23 5.77 -17.35
N VAL A 254 -7.32 6.45 -18.08
CA VAL A 254 -6.87 7.79 -17.76
C VAL A 254 -7.06 8.68 -18.99
N GLN A 255 -7.77 9.79 -18.85
CA GLN A 255 -7.97 10.75 -19.92
C GLN A 255 -7.37 12.08 -19.52
N PHE A 256 -6.30 12.50 -20.19
CA PHE A 256 -5.70 13.81 -19.98
C PHE A 256 -6.43 14.88 -20.79
N ALA A 257 -6.47 16.11 -20.26
CA ALA A 257 -6.99 17.26 -20.96
C ALA A 257 -6.33 18.55 -20.48
N TRP A 258 -6.22 19.51 -21.38
CA TRP A 258 -6.09 20.91 -21.01
C TRP A 258 -7.46 21.49 -20.74
N VAL A 259 -7.57 22.21 -19.64
CA VAL A 259 -8.82 22.82 -19.17
C VAL A 259 -8.54 24.28 -18.85
N ARG A 260 -9.41 25.19 -19.28
CA ARG A 260 -9.33 26.60 -18.90
C ARG A 260 -9.59 26.73 -17.40
N ASP A 261 -8.78 27.53 -16.71
CA ASP A 261 -8.99 27.80 -15.30
C ASP A 261 -10.33 28.55 -15.11
N PRO A 262 -11.20 28.10 -14.17
CA PRO A 262 -12.51 28.70 -13.99
C PRO A 262 -12.48 30.10 -13.36
N PHE A 263 -11.35 30.51 -12.78
CA PHE A 263 -11.15 31.81 -12.14
C PHE A 263 -10.25 32.75 -12.96
N ASP A 264 -9.41 32.21 -13.84
CA ASP A 264 -8.57 33.00 -14.75
C ASP A 264 -8.56 32.42 -16.18
N PRO A 265 -9.32 33.00 -17.13
CA PRO A 265 -9.35 32.54 -18.51
C PRO A 265 -8.01 32.53 -19.23
N GLN A 266 -6.99 33.23 -18.74
CA GLN A 266 -5.64 33.23 -19.31
C GLN A 266 -4.80 32.02 -18.87
N ILE A 267 -5.27 31.25 -17.88
CA ILE A 267 -4.55 30.10 -17.36
C ILE A 267 -5.11 28.82 -17.97
N THR A 268 -4.22 28.04 -18.58
CA THR A 268 -4.49 26.66 -18.98
C THR A 268 -3.99 25.71 -17.88
N ARG A 269 -4.84 24.81 -17.40
CA ARG A 269 -4.46 23.75 -16.46
C ARG A 269 -4.46 22.39 -17.14
N LEU A 270 -3.49 21.55 -16.77
CA LEU A 270 -3.56 20.13 -17.07
C LEU A 270 -4.42 19.44 -16.00
N ALA A 271 -5.37 18.63 -16.46
CA ALA A 271 -6.20 17.77 -15.64
C ALA A 271 -6.24 16.36 -16.23
N ALA A 272 -6.64 15.39 -15.40
CA ALA A 272 -6.94 14.04 -15.86
C ALA A 272 -8.22 13.52 -15.24
N THR A 273 -9.00 12.78 -16.02
CA THR A 273 -10.09 11.94 -15.51
C THR A 273 -9.59 10.52 -15.35
N VAL A 274 -9.79 9.93 -14.18
CA VAL A 274 -9.30 8.61 -13.79
C VAL A 274 -10.47 7.68 -13.56
N THR A 275 -10.40 6.48 -14.13
CA THR A 275 -11.41 5.43 -13.99
C THR A 275 -10.86 4.26 -13.17
N ILE A 276 -11.39 4.04 -11.98
CA ILE A 276 -11.04 2.91 -11.11
C ILE A 276 -12.12 1.85 -11.17
N ARG A 277 -11.75 0.62 -11.57
CA ARG A 277 -12.67 -0.52 -11.63
C ARG A 277 -12.74 -1.25 -10.28
N HIS A 278 -13.95 -1.60 -9.87
CA HIS A 278 -14.18 -2.41 -8.67
C HIS A 278 -13.79 -3.86 -8.93
N VAL A 279 -12.97 -4.45 -8.05
CA VAL A 279 -12.43 -5.82 -8.24
C VAL A 279 -13.31 -6.94 -7.68
N LYS A 280 -14.27 -6.64 -6.81
CA LYS A 280 -15.24 -7.62 -6.29
C LYS A 280 -16.50 -7.66 -7.15
N GLN A 281 -16.30 -7.88 -8.44
CA GLN A 281 -17.39 -8.10 -9.40
C GLN A 281 -17.59 -9.61 -9.55
N ARG A 282 -18.83 -10.08 -9.51
CA ARG A 282 -19.15 -11.46 -9.93
C ARG A 282 -19.08 -11.50 -11.45
N GLN A 283 -18.26 -12.39 -12.00
CA GLN A 283 -17.97 -12.47 -13.44
C GLN A 283 -19.24 -12.70 -14.28
N ASN A 284 -20.11 -13.61 -13.82
CA ASN A 284 -21.35 -13.99 -14.52
C ASN A 284 -22.60 -13.33 -13.91
N ARG A 285 -22.49 -12.09 -13.42
CA ARG A 285 -23.64 -11.37 -12.85
C ARG A 285 -24.24 -10.42 -13.87
N ILE A 286 -25.56 -10.50 -14.05
CA ILE A 286 -26.34 -9.53 -14.81
C ILE A 286 -26.11 -8.12 -14.24
N GLN A 287 -25.53 -7.24 -15.04
CA GLN A 287 -25.32 -5.85 -14.67
C GLN A 287 -26.56 -5.03 -15.05
N ARG A 288 -27.27 -4.52 -14.04
CA ARG A 288 -28.44 -3.64 -14.23
C ARG A 288 -28.13 -2.16 -13.97
N GLY A 289 -26.87 -1.81 -13.73
CA GLY A 289 -26.45 -0.43 -13.45
C GLY A 289 -24.93 -0.23 -13.51
N GLN A 290 -24.49 1.03 -13.54
CA GLN A 290 -23.09 1.43 -13.74
C GLN A 290 -22.31 1.55 -12.42
N ARG A 291 -22.38 0.52 -11.55
CA ARG A 291 -21.69 0.52 -10.24
C ARG A 291 -20.35 -0.21 -10.23
N SER A 292 -19.85 -0.56 -11.41
CA SER A 292 -18.62 -1.34 -11.59
C SER A 292 -17.34 -0.52 -11.61
N GLU A 293 -17.45 0.80 -11.76
CA GLU A 293 -16.31 1.71 -11.80
C GLU A 293 -16.64 3.07 -11.17
N VAL A 294 -15.59 3.76 -10.75
CA VAL A 294 -15.62 5.11 -10.20
C VAL A 294 -14.78 6.00 -11.11
N LYS A 295 -15.35 7.13 -11.54
CA LYS A 295 -14.62 8.17 -12.29
C LYS A 295 -14.46 9.41 -11.43
N PHE A 296 -13.24 9.96 -11.39
CA PHE A 296 -12.94 11.20 -10.69
C PHE A 296 -11.85 11.98 -11.42
N SER A 297 -11.80 13.29 -11.21
CA SER A 297 -10.81 14.15 -11.83
C SER A 297 -9.68 14.50 -10.86
N ILE A 298 -8.46 14.63 -11.40
CA ILE A 298 -7.27 15.09 -10.69
C ILE A 298 -6.62 16.25 -11.44
N THR A 299 -5.89 17.08 -10.72
CA THR A 299 -5.06 18.16 -11.27
C THR A 299 -3.68 18.16 -10.61
N THR A 300 -2.82 19.11 -10.97
CA THR A 300 -1.54 19.29 -10.30
C THR A 300 -1.75 19.80 -8.87
N VAL A 301 -1.04 19.22 -7.91
CA VAL A 301 -1.15 19.60 -6.49
C VAL A 301 0.19 20.16 -5.98
N PRO A 302 0.20 21.14 -5.05
CA PRO A 302 1.44 21.77 -4.57
C PRO A 302 2.49 20.79 -4.07
N CYS A 303 2.09 19.81 -3.26
CA CYS A 303 2.99 18.74 -2.81
C CYS A 303 3.34 17.81 -3.96
N ARG A 304 4.57 17.92 -4.50
CA ARG A 304 5.00 17.15 -5.67
C ARG A 304 5.08 15.64 -5.43
N GLN A 305 5.37 15.23 -4.21
CA GLN A 305 5.31 13.83 -3.80
C GLN A 305 3.91 13.21 -3.97
N LEU A 306 2.83 14.01 -3.87
CA LEU A 306 1.46 13.53 -4.04
C LEU A 306 0.88 13.83 -5.43
N CYS A 307 1.67 14.42 -6.33
CA CYS A 307 1.20 14.86 -7.63
C CYS A 307 1.20 13.73 -8.67
N LEU A 308 0.19 12.86 -8.57
CA LEU A 308 0.00 11.70 -9.46
C LEU A 308 0.08 12.05 -10.96
N LEU A 309 -0.45 13.22 -11.32
CA LEU A 309 -0.44 13.71 -12.69
C LEU A 309 0.99 13.91 -13.23
N THR A 310 1.92 14.40 -12.39
CA THR A 310 3.33 14.56 -12.77
C THR A 310 3.96 13.22 -13.11
N PHE A 311 3.76 12.20 -12.27
CA PHE A 311 4.30 10.86 -12.49
C PHE A 311 3.74 10.22 -13.77
N TRP A 312 2.43 10.33 -13.99
CA TRP A 312 1.79 9.79 -15.19
C TRP A 312 2.15 10.54 -16.47
N VAL A 313 2.37 11.85 -16.41
CA VAL A 313 2.91 12.60 -17.57
C VAL A 313 4.32 12.11 -17.91
N SER A 314 5.21 11.98 -16.92
CA SER A 314 6.57 11.47 -17.15
C SER A 314 6.57 10.09 -17.78
N ARG A 315 5.67 9.22 -17.30
CA ARG A 315 5.48 7.89 -17.86
C ARG A 315 4.93 7.91 -19.28
N ALA A 316 3.88 8.70 -19.54
CA ALA A 316 3.28 8.82 -20.87
C ALA A 316 4.28 9.34 -21.90
N LEU A 317 5.18 10.25 -21.50
CA LEU A 317 6.30 10.71 -22.32
C LEU A 317 7.33 9.61 -22.54
N ALA A 318 7.72 8.87 -21.49
CA ALA A 318 8.67 7.76 -21.59
C ALA A 318 8.17 6.65 -22.54
N ASP A 319 6.87 6.37 -22.51
CA ASP A 319 6.23 5.37 -23.35
C ASP A 319 5.88 5.91 -24.76
N ASN A 320 6.14 7.19 -25.05
CA ASN A 320 5.74 7.87 -26.28
C ASN A 320 4.25 7.67 -26.59
N ALA A 321 3.40 7.85 -25.57
CA ALA A 321 1.99 7.44 -25.57
C ALA A 321 1.04 8.44 -26.24
N PHE A 322 1.40 9.74 -26.29
CA PHE A 322 0.53 10.79 -26.81
C PHE A 322 0.40 10.73 -28.33
N LYS A 323 -0.84 10.82 -28.83
CA LYS A 323 -1.13 10.92 -30.27
C LYS A 323 -0.57 12.21 -30.88
N ALA A 324 -0.56 13.30 -30.10
CA ALA A 324 -0.01 14.60 -30.51
C ALA A 324 1.52 14.61 -30.62
N GLY A 325 2.22 13.53 -30.26
CA GLY A 325 3.67 13.42 -30.44
C GLY A 325 4.50 14.25 -29.46
N PHE A 326 3.99 14.56 -28.27
CA PHE A 326 4.74 15.30 -27.25
C PHE A 326 6.01 14.55 -26.84
N THR A 327 7.12 15.29 -26.78
CA THR A 327 8.46 14.78 -26.43
C THR A 327 9.01 15.39 -25.14
N SER A 328 8.35 16.41 -24.58
CA SER A 328 8.80 17.09 -23.37
C SER A 328 7.66 17.45 -22.41
N ALA A 329 8.00 17.61 -21.13
CA ALA A 329 7.03 17.98 -20.09
C ALA A 329 6.40 19.37 -20.33
N SER A 330 7.15 20.34 -20.86
CA SER A 330 6.65 21.70 -21.13
C SER A 330 5.55 21.72 -22.19
N GLN A 331 5.59 20.79 -23.16
CA GLN A 331 4.52 20.67 -24.15
C GLN A 331 3.21 20.16 -23.51
N VAL A 332 3.30 19.28 -22.51
CA VAL A 332 2.12 18.71 -21.84
C VAL A 332 1.60 19.64 -20.75
N PHE A 333 2.47 20.20 -19.93
CA PHE A 333 2.15 21.25 -18.95
C PHE A 333 2.24 22.63 -19.61
N ARG A 334 1.42 22.79 -20.65
CA ARG A 334 1.34 23.98 -21.49
C ARG A 334 1.18 25.25 -20.66
N ALA A 335 1.94 26.29 -21.00
CA ALA A 335 1.82 27.61 -20.36
C ALA A 335 0.90 28.56 -21.11
N GLU A 336 0.69 28.38 -22.42
CA GLU A 336 -0.13 29.31 -23.20
C GLU A 336 -1.64 29.10 -22.96
N PRO A 337 -2.45 30.18 -23.04
CA PRO A 337 -3.90 30.12 -22.94
C PRO A 337 -4.52 29.25 -24.05
N LEU A 338 -5.68 28.67 -23.75
CA LEU A 338 -6.54 28.06 -24.77
C LEU A 338 -7.20 29.14 -25.64
N GLU A 339 -7.44 28.81 -26.90
CA GLU A 339 -8.15 29.67 -27.86
C GLU A 339 -9.46 30.21 -27.26
N PRO A 340 -9.81 31.50 -27.47
CA PRO A 340 -11.03 32.07 -26.94
C PRO A 340 -12.27 31.22 -27.26
N GLY A 341 -13.08 30.92 -26.24
CA GLY A 341 -14.27 30.07 -26.38
C GLY A 341 -14.01 28.55 -26.28
N ILE A 342 -12.75 28.11 -26.16
CA ILE A 342 -12.39 26.70 -25.95
C ILE A 342 -11.99 26.46 -24.50
N ASP A 343 -12.76 25.67 -23.76
CA ASP A 343 -12.50 25.41 -22.33
C ASP A 343 -11.88 24.04 -22.05
N TYR A 344 -11.87 23.15 -23.06
CA TYR A 344 -11.44 21.77 -22.90
C TYR A 344 -10.79 21.23 -24.17
N VAL A 345 -9.58 20.70 -24.05
CA VAL A 345 -8.85 20.03 -25.14
C VAL A 345 -8.36 18.65 -24.65
N PRO A 346 -8.90 17.54 -25.17
CA PRO A 346 -8.47 16.20 -24.76
C PRO A 346 -7.09 15.86 -25.35
N LEU A 347 -6.21 15.27 -24.53
CA LEU A 347 -4.92 14.77 -24.97
C LEU A 347 -5.03 13.26 -25.22
N LEU A 348 -5.17 12.91 -26.50
CA LEU A 348 -5.45 11.53 -26.92
C LEU A 348 -4.23 10.63 -26.85
N TRP A 349 -4.44 9.35 -26.50
CA TRP A 349 -3.44 8.28 -26.60
C TRP A 349 -3.36 7.71 -28.01
N LYS A 350 -2.19 7.18 -28.38
CA LYS A 350 -2.04 6.32 -29.55
C LYS A 350 -2.85 5.03 -29.37
N SER A 351 -3.43 4.52 -30.46
CA SER A 351 -4.30 3.33 -30.44
C SER A 351 -3.60 2.11 -29.83
N ASN A 352 -2.33 1.87 -30.20
CA ASN A 352 -1.51 0.77 -29.72
C ASN A 352 -1.05 0.89 -28.24
N THR A 353 -1.36 2.00 -27.56
CA THR A 353 -0.96 2.23 -26.16
C THR A 353 -2.15 2.11 -25.20
N LYS A 354 -3.40 2.21 -25.67
CA LYS A 354 -4.60 2.22 -24.82
C LYS A 354 -4.69 1.01 -23.87
N ASP A 355 -4.35 -0.18 -24.35
CA ASP A 355 -4.38 -1.42 -23.57
C ASP A 355 -3.18 -1.62 -22.64
N LYS A 356 -2.11 -0.84 -22.83
CA LYS A 356 -0.92 -0.90 -21.99
C LYS A 356 -1.21 -0.26 -20.62
N SER A 357 -0.48 -0.70 -19.62
CA SER A 357 -0.53 -0.09 -18.29
C SER A 357 0.27 1.21 -18.27
N ILE A 358 -0.34 2.31 -17.82
CA ILE A 358 0.42 3.53 -17.46
C ILE A 358 1.31 3.22 -16.26
N HIS A 359 0.82 2.44 -15.29
CA HIS A 359 1.70 1.80 -14.32
C HIS A 359 1.17 0.43 -13.93
N SER A 360 2.08 -0.47 -13.61
CA SER A 360 1.76 -1.82 -13.16
C SER A 360 2.83 -2.31 -12.19
N ILE A 361 2.41 -2.92 -11.10
CA ILE A 361 3.28 -3.59 -10.13
C ILE A 361 2.59 -4.86 -9.63
N SER A 362 3.35 -5.95 -9.50
CA SER A 362 2.80 -7.19 -8.91
C SER A 362 2.49 -6.97 -7.43
N TYR A 363 1.49 -7.68 -6.90
CA TYR A 363 1.14 -7.59 -5.48
C TYR A 363 2.32 -7.99 -4.57
N ASN A 364 3.10 -9.00 -4.96
CA ASN A 364 4.26 -9.45 -4.19
C ASN A 364 5.35 -8.37 -4.15
N THR A 365 5.67 -7.76 -5.30
CA THR A 365 6.65 -6.67 -5.36
C THR A 365 6.18 -5.45 -4.55
N TYR A 366 4.89 -5.09 -4.67
CA TYR A 366 4.28 -4.02 -3.88
C TYR A 366 4.39 -4.32 -2.37
N TRP A 367 4.07 -5.54 -1.94
CA TRP A 367 4.18 -5.97 -0.55
C TRP A 367 5.62 -5.91 -0.03
N THR A 368 6.60 -6.36 -0.83
CA THR A 368 8.02 -6.31 -0.46
C THR A 368 8.49 -4.86 -0.28
N ILE A 369 8.18 -3.97 -1.23
CA ILE A 369 8.57 -2.55 -1.16
C ILE A 369 7.87 -1.87 0.02
N TRP A 370 6.57 -2.14 0.24
CA TRP A 370 5.81 -1.62 1.38
C TRP A 370 6.51 -1.95 2.71
N ASN A 371 6.77 -3.24 2.98
CA ASN A 371 7.38 -3.65 4.24
C ASN A 371 8.81 -3.10 4.37
N ARG A 372 9.57 -3.06 3.28
CA ARG A 372 10.92 -2.50 3.30
C ARG A 372 10.91 -0.99 3.58
N ALA A 373 9.98 -0.24 3.00
CA ALA A 373 9.82 1.19 3.26
C ALA A 373 9.45 1.45 4.74
N LEU A 374 8.49 0.70 5.30
CA LEU A 374 8.15 0.80 6.72
C LEU A 374 9.36 0.48 7.61
N PHE A 375 10.06 -0.62 7.34
CA PHE A 375 11.20 -1.05 8.12
C PHE A 375 12.36 -0.04 8.09
N VAL A 376 12.73 0.45 6.90
CA VAL A 376 13.84 1.40 6.69
C VAL A 376 13.53 2.79 7.24
N SER A 377 12.25 3.15 7.32
CA SER A 377 11.82 4.42 7.93
C SER A 377 12.08 4.50 9.44
N GLY A 378 12.36 3.36 10.07
CA GLY A 378 12.52 3.25 11.52
C GLY A 378 11.25 2.84 12.28
N LEU A 379 10.22 2.36 11.60
CA LEU A 379 8.97 1.94 12.25
C LEU A 379 9.21 0.73 13.16
N ARG A 380 8.59 0.73 14.34
CA ARG A 380 8.65 -0.39 15.28
C ARG A 380 7.85 -1.58 14.77
N ASP A 381 8.25 -2.79 15.15
CA ASP A 381 7.58 -4.01 14.68
C ASP A 381 6.13 -4.10 15.19
N GLU A 382 5.86 -3.63 16.41
CA GLU A 382 4.50 -3.50 16.98
C GLU A 382 3.62 -2.46 16.28
N ASP A 383 4.26 -1.52 15.58
CA ASP A 383 3.61 -0.47 14.81
C ASP A 383 3.47 -0.82 13.32
N ALA A 384 3.96 -1.99 12.90
CA ALA A 384 3.94 -2.42 11.51
C ALA A 384 2.52 -2.42 10.93
N MET A 385 2.35 -1.70 9.82
CA MET A 385 1.09 -1.62 9.11
C MET A 385 1.07 -2.59 7.94
N ARG A 386 -0.08 -3.22 7.70
CA ARG A 386 -0.34 -3.91 6.43
C ARG A 386 -0.78 -2.86 5.40
N PRO A 387 -0.62 -3.10 4.08
CA PRO A 387 -1.14 -2.20 3.05
C PRO A 387 -2.64 -1.87 3.17
N TYR A 388 -3.41 -2.75 3.82
CA TYR A 388 -4.82 -2.53 4.09
C TYR A 388 -5.10 -1.35 5.03
N ALA A 389 -4.11 -0.90 5.81
CA ALA A 389 -4.20 0.31 6.62
C ALA A 389 -4.49 1.57 5.77
N MET A 390 -4.07 1.57 4.49
CA MET A 390 -4.43 2.61 3.51
C MET A 390 -5.93 2.71 3.32
N ARG A 391 -6.63 1.56 3.34
CA ARG A 391 -8.07 1.47 3.15
C ARG A 391 -8.84 1.84 4.41
N VAL A 392 -8.31 1.49 5.59
CA VAL A 392 -8.83 1.96 6.89
C VAL A 392 -8.76 3.50 6.93
N GLY A 393 -7.58 4.08 6.68
CA GLY A 393 -7.40 5.53 6.68
C GLY A 393 -8.16 6.25 5.57
N GLY A 394 -8.19 5.69 4.35
CA GLY A 394 -8.99 6.22 3.24
C GLY A 394 -10.47 6.23 3.59
N GLY A 395 -10.99 5.14 4.15
CA GLY A 395 -12.37 5.07 4.62
C GLY A 395 -12.68 6.09 5.71
N GLY A 396 -11.80 6.27 6.69
CA GLY A 396 -11.94 7.27 7.75
C GLY A 396 -11.91 8.72 7.24
N ARG A 397 -11.10 9.03 6.22
CA ARG A 397 -11.05 10.38 5.61
C ARG A 397 -12.28 10.70 4.76
N LEU A 398 -12.78 9.70 4.04
CA LEU A 398 -14.00 9.84 3.24
C LEU A 398 -15.23 9.93 4.15
N ASP A 399 -15.19 9.28 5.31
CA ASP A 399 -16.22 9.36 6.33
C ASP A 399 -16.27 10.74 6.98
N GLY A 400 -17.46 11.33 7.09
CA GLY A 400 -17.66 12.72 7.54
C GLY A 400 -17.37 13.79 6.48
N SER A 401 -16.46 13.52 5.53
CA SER A 401 -16.23 14.41 4.36
C SER A 401 -17.25 14.18 3.25
N LEU A 402 -17.75 12.95 3.10
CA LEU A 402 -18.75 12.54 2.12
C LEU A 402 -19.93 11.84 2.81
N THR A 403 -21.05 11.71 2.11
CA THR A 403 -22.17 10.91 2.59
C THR A 403 -21.80 9.41 2.61
N ALA A 404 -22.39 8.66 3.54
CA ALA A 404 -22.15 7.22 3.65
C ALA A 404 -22.40 6.44 2.33
N PRO A 405 -23.46 6.73 1.53
CA PRO A 405 -23.63 6.10 0.21
C PRO A 405 -22.47 6.35 -0.76
N LEU A 406 -21.92 7.57 -0.79
CA LEU A 406 -20.81 7.90 -1.69
C LEU A 406 -19.49 7.26 -1.21
N ARG A 407 -19.21 7.29 0.10
CA ARG A 407 -18.10 6.55 0.72
C ARG A 407 -18.17 5.06 0.39
N ASN A 408 -19.35 4.45 0.55
CA ASN A 408 -19.60 3.04 0.26
C ASN A 408 -19.39 2.70 -1.22
N PHE A 409 -19.83 3.60 -2.11
CA PHE A 409 -19.61 3.46 -3.54
C PHE A 409 -18.11 3.47 -3.88
N ILE A 410 -17.35 4.47 -3.39
CA ILE A 410 -15.90 4.58 -3.62
C ILE A 410 -15.15 3.38 -3.06
N LEU A 411 -15.46 2.97 -1.83
CA LEU A 411 -14.82 1.81 -1.20
C LEU A 411 -15.31 0.48 -1.80
N SER A 412 -16.42 0.44 -2.53
CA SER A 412 -17.07 -0.80 -2.98
C SER A 412 -17.41 -1.77 -1.83
N ASN A 413 -17.98 -1.28 -0.72
CA ASN A 413 -18.56 -2.14 0.33
C ASN A 413 -19.85 -1.53 0.92
N SER A 414 -20.60 -2.33 1.68
CA SER A 414 -21.72 -1.84 2.49
C SER A 414 -21.24 -1.09 3.74
N THR A 415 -22.17 -0.35 4.36
CA THR A 415 -21.94 0.31 5.65
C THR A 415 -21.53 -0.69 6.73
N GLU A 416 -22.24 -1.81 6.83
CA GLU A 416 -21.94 -2.89 7.79
C GLU A 416 -20.49 -3.41 7.65
N VAL A 417 -20.05 -3.65 6.41
CA VAL A 417 -18.66 -4.09 6.17
C VAL A 417 -17.68 -3.00 6.60
N TYR A 418 -18.01 -1.73 6.39
CA TYR A 418 -17.17 -0.61 6.83
C TYR A 418 -17.04 -0.53 8.34
N GLU A 419 -18.15 -0.56 9.06
CA GLU A 419 -18.19 -0.50 10.52
C GLU A 419 -17.43 -1.68 11.15
N HIS A 420 -17.58 -2.89 10.60
CA HIS A 420 -16.88 -4.05 11.14
C HIS A 420 -15.41 -4.15 10.73
N SER A 421 -15.02 -3.66 9.54
CA SER A 421 -13.71 -3.98 8.95
C SER A 421 -12.75 -2.81 8.85
N TYR A 422 -13.24 -1.57 8.79
CA TYR A 422 -12.45 -0.39 8.40
C TYR A 422 -12.44 0.73 9.44
N LEU A 423 -13.03 0.54 10.63
CA LEU A 423 -12.83 1.45 11.74
C LEU A 423 -11.48 1.17 12.42
N PRO A 424 -10.62 2.20 12.61
CA PRO A 424 -9.37 2.05 13.37
C PRO A 424 -9.68 1.88 14.85
N ILE A 425 -8.83 1.13 15.56
CA ILE A 425 -8.97 0.95 17.02
C ILE A 425 -8.53 2.22 17.77
N HIS A 426 -7.48 2.88 17.28
CA HIS A 426 -7.03 4.17 17.83
C HIS A 426 -7.69 5.30 17.04
N LEU A 427 -8.60 6.02 17.68
CA LEU A 427 -9.33 7.13 17.07
C LEU A 427 -8.45 8.38 16.98
N ASN A 428 -8.58 9.11 15.88
CA ASN A 428 -7.93 10.40 15.67
C ASN A 428 -8.80 11.60 16.12
N LYS A 429 -9.83 11.34 16.93
CA LYS A 429 -10.80 12.34 17.40
C LYS A 429 -10.60 12.61 18.88
N ASP A 430 -10.59 13.89 19.24
CA ASP A 430 -10.53 14.31 20.64
C ASP A 430 -11.88 14.06 21.33
N LEU A 431 -11.99 12.90 21.98
CA LEU A 431 -13.19 12.52 22.73
C LEU A 431 -13.42 13.44 23.95
N MET A 432 -12.37 14.06 24.50
CA MET A 432 -12.52 15.02 25.59
C MET A 432 -13.20 16.29 25.08
N LYS A 433 -12.78 16.80 23.91
CA LYS A 433 -13.46 17.93 23.25
C LYS A 433 -14.91 17.59 22.90
N VAL A 434 -15.18 16.38 22.42
CA VAL A 434 -16.56 15.94 22.14
C VAL A 434 -17.41 15.92 23.41
N ALA A 435 -16.90 15.36 24.51
CA ALA A 435 -17.65 15.21 25.75
C ALA A 435 -17.81 16.52 26.54
N TYR A 436 -16.74 17.31 26.64
CA TYR A 436 -16.64 18.45 27.55
C TYR A 436 -16.57 19.81 26.84
N ARG A 437 -16.61 19.82 25.50
CA ARG A 437 -16.60 21.03 24.67
C ARG A 437 -15.43 21.94 25.04
N GLU A 438 -15.68 23.21 25.31
CA GLU A 438 -14.65 24.19 25.62
C GLU A 438 -13.85 23.91 26.91
N LYS A 439 -14.36 23.07 27.83
CA LYS A 439 -13.63 22.70 29.05
C LYS A 439 -12.43 21.77 28.78
N ALA A 440 -12.38 21.13 27.62
CA ALA A 440 -11.29 20.22 27.26
C ALA A 440 -10.03 20.92 26.72
N GLY A 441 -10.09 22.23 26.44
CA GLY A 441 -9.01 22.94 25.75
C GLY A 441 -8.99 22.67 24.24
N GLN A 442 -7.82 22.83 23.62
CA GLN A 442 -7.56 22.67 22.18
C GLN A 442 -6.47 21.60 21.98
N ASN A 443 -6.84 20.32 21.99
CA ASN A 443 -5.90 19.19 21.89
C ASN A 443 -6.04 18.39 20.58
N GLU A 444 -6.88 18.84 19.65
CA GLU A 444 -7.24 18.09 18.45
C GLU A 444 -6.02 17.72 17.59
N GLU A 445 -5.07 18.65 17.44
CA GLU A 445 -3.82 18.40 16.70
C GLU A 445 -2.94 17.36 17.40
N MET A 446 -2.85 17.42 18.74
CA MET A 446 -2.07 16.48 19.54
C MET A 446 -2.68 15.07 19.44
N VAL A 447 -4.00 14.96 19.61
CA VAL A 447 -4.74 13.68 19.49
C VAL A 447 -4.60 13.11 18.07
N SER A 448 -4.76 13.94 17.05
CA SER A 448 -4.54 13.51 15.66
C SER A 448 -3.09 13.07 15.40
N MET A 449 -2.10 13.71 16.04
CA MET A 449 -0.71 13.29 15.91
C MET A 449 -0.47 11.93 16.57
N MET A 450 -1.12 11.65 17.71
CA MET A 450 -0.98 10.38 18.43
C MET A 450 -1.51 9.17 17.65
N SER A 451 -2.44 9.36 16.71
CA SER A 451 -2.94 8.27 15.85
C SER A 451 -1.96 7.86 14.74
N ARG A 452 -0.98 8.71 14.40
CA ARG A 452 0.00 8.46 13.34
C ARG A 452 0.89 7.27 13.68
N ALA A 453 0.97 6.30 12.78
CA ALA A 453 1.79 5.10 13.02
C ALA A 453 3.28 5.46 13.14
N PHE A 454 3.73 6.46 12.38
CA PHE A 454 5.13 6.85 12.34
C PHE A 454 5.55 7.80 13.47
N LEU A 455 4.65 8.20 14.38
CA LEU A 455 5.01 9.03 15.53
C LEU A 455 6.08 8.37 16.40
N ARG A 456 6.02 7.04 16.54
CA ARG A 456 6.89 6.24 17.42
C ARG A 456 8.16 5.72 16.74
N ARG A 457 8.38 6.09 15.48
CA ARG A 457 9.54 5.61 14.71
C ARG A 457 10.84 6.17 15.27
N ASP A 458 11.94 5.48 14.99
CA ASP A 458 13.29 6.04 15.12
C ASP A 458 14.06 5.92 13.80
N PRO A 459 14.36 7.03 13.09
CA PRO A 459 15.06 6.97 11.79
C PRO A 459 16.47 6.37 11.88
N TYR A 460 17.03 6.24 13.08
CA TYR A 460 18.34 5.63 13.32
C TYR A 460 18.26 4.16 13.76
N ALA A 461 17.07 3.57 13.79
CA ALA A 461 16.91 2.15 14.13
C ALA A 461 17.73 1.26 13.17
N PRO A 462 18.43 0.22 13.68
CA PRO A 462 19.23 -0.67 12.85
C PRO A 462 18.42 -1.32 11.72
N ILE A 463 18.95 -1.29 10.51
CA ILE A 463 18.29 -1.87 9.31
C ILE A 463 19.07 -3.02 8.66
N TYR A 464 20.29 -3.28 9.14
CA TYR A 464 21.17 -4.35 8.73
C TYR A 464 21.88 -4.92 9.96
N ILE A 465 22.19 -6.21 9.91
CA ILE A 465 23.07 -6.86 10.90
C ILE A 465 24.54 -6.48 10.62
N THR A 466 25.42 -6.73 11.58
CA THR A 466 26.85 -6.47 11.41
C THR A 466 27.50 -7.48 10.46
N LYS A 467 28.71 -7.17 9.98
CA LYS A 467 29.51 -8.13 9.20
C LYS A 467 29.89 -9.36 10.04
N ASP A 468 30.09 -9.17 11.34
CA ASP A 468 30.44 -10.26 12.26
C ASP A 468 29.23 -11.17 12.53
N ASP A 469 28.03 -10.59 12.69
CA ASP A 469 26.78 -11.37 12.73
C ASP A 469 26.65 -12.23 11.47
N PHE A 470 26.84 -11.63 10.28
CA PHE A 470 26.73 -12.37 9.02
C PHE A 470 27.80 -13.47 8.90
N ALA A 471 29.05 -13.16 9.26
CA ALA A 471 30.14 -14.14 9.27
C ALA A 471 29.90 -15.28 10.27
N SER A 472 29.20 -15.02 11.37
CA SER A 472 28.84 -16.04 12.35
C SER A 472 27.89 -17.10 11.76
N PHE A 473 27.00 -16.72 10.83
CA PHE A 473 26.09 -17.68 10.19
C PHE A 473 26.85 -18.73 9.37
N GLU A 474 27.95 -18.36 8.73
CA GLU A 474 28.80 -19.29 7.97
C GLU A 474 29.50 -20.33 8.86
N LYS A 475 29.48 -20.16 10.20
CA LYS A 475 30.00 -21.15 11.16
C LYS A 475 28.98 -22.24 11.52
N ARG A 476 27.71 -22.09 11.11
CA ARG A 476 26.67 -23.09 11.38
C ARG A 476 26.90 -24.37 10.58
N ASN A 477 26.49 -25.49 11.17
CA ASN A 477 26.63 -26.82 10.58
C ASN A 477 25.70 -26.99 9.37
N ASP A 478 24.44 -26.58 9.48
CA ASP A 478 23.46 -26.65 8.39
C ASP A 478 23.91 -25.90 7.14
N LEU A 479 24.39 -24.68 7.30
CA LEU A 479 24.88 -23.85 6.21
C LEU A 479 26.19 -24.40 5.63
N SER A 480 27.14 -24.81 6.49
CA SER A 480 28.40 -25.43 6.06
C SER A 480 28.17 -26.70 5.25
N SER A 481 27.23 -27.54 5.67
CA SER A 481 26.81 -28.75 4.95
C SER A 481 26.23 -28.42 3.58
N LEU A 482 25.29 -27.46 3.50
CA LEU A 482 24.72 -27.03 2.22
C LEU A 482 25.78 -26.45 1.28
N ARG A 483 26.75 -25.68 1.79
CA ARG A 483 27.87 -25.15 1.00
C ARG A 483 28.76 -26.26 0.45
N LYS A 484 29.01 -27.32 1.23
CA LYS A 484 29.75 -28.51 0.78
C LYS A 484 28.99 -29.23 -0.34
N GLN A 485 27.70 -29.51 -0.14
CA GLN A 485 26.84 -30.13 -1.16
C GLN A 485 26.77 -29.30 -2.45
N TYR A 486 26.74 -27.97 -2.34
CA TYR A 486 26.77 -27.09 -3.51
C TYR A 486 28.08 -27.22 -4.31
N ARG A 487 29.23 -27.35 -3.62
CA ARG A 487 30.53 -27.56 -4.28
C ARG A 487 30.63 -28.92 -4.96
N GLU A 488 29.95 -29.93 -4.41
CA GLU A 488 29.90 -31.29 -4.96
C GLU A 488 28.90 -31.41 -6.12
N ALA A 489 27.85 -30.60 -6.15
CA ALA A 489 26.85 -30.57 -7.21
C ALA A 489 27.25 -29.76 -8.45
N LYS A 490 28.55 -29.45 -8.65
CA LYS A 490 29.02 -28.60 -9.75
C LYS A 490 28.62 -29.11 -11.13
N ASP A 491 28.54 -30.42 -11.29
CA ASP A 491 28.23 -31.08 -12.56
C ASP A 491 26.72 -31.31 -12.78
N ASP A 492 25.87 -30.97 -11.79
CA ASP A 492 24.41 -31.00 -11.88
C ASP A 492 23.82 -29.60 -11.63
N PRO A 493 23.58 -28.81 -12.70
CA PRO A 493 23.06 -27.46 -12.59
C PRO A 493 21.71 -27.36 -11.86
N VAL A 494 20.84 -28.37 -11.99
CA VAL A 494 19.50 -28.36 -11.37
C VAL A 494 19.64 -28.56 -9.86
N LYS A 495 20.45 -29.52 -9.43
CA LYS A 495 20.74 -29.77 -8.02
C LYS A 495 21.50 -28.61 -7.39
N ALA A 496 22.51 -28.07 -8.06
CA ALA A 496 23.25 -26.88 -7.60
C ALA A 496 22.30 -25.69 -7.38
N GLN A 497 21.39 -25.43 -8.32
CA GLN A 497 20.43 -24.34 -8.21
C GLN A 497 19.46 -24.53 -7.03
N LYS A 498 18.96 -25.75 -6.80
CA LYS A 498 18.11 -26.08 -5.63
C LYS A 498 18.85 -25.82 -4.31
N ILE A 499 20.11 -26.27 -4.19
CA ILE A 499 20.92 -26.07 -2.98
C ILE A 499 21.21 -24.57 -2.77
N LYS A 500 21.54 -23.83 -3.84
CA LYS A 500 21.74 -22.37 -3.80
C LYS A 500 20.50 -21.63 -3.30
N ALA A 501 19.30 -22.04 -3.74
CA ALA A 501 18.05 -21.49 -3.25
C ALA A 501 17.85 -21.78 -1.76
N ARG A 502 18.20 -22.99 -1.28
CA ARG A 502 18.12 -23.36 0.14
C ARG A 502 19.09 -22.56 1.02
N ILE A 503 20.33 -22.37 0.55
CA ILE A 503 21.32 -21.49 1.19
C ILE A 503 20.79 -20.07 1.31
N LYS A 504 20.22 -19.53 0.22
CA LYS A 504 19.62 -18.20 0.21
C LYS A 504 18.48 -18.09 1.22
N TYR A 505 17.56 -19.06 1.22
CA TYR A 505 16.46 -19.11 2.19
C TYR A 505 16.96 -19.07 3.63
N LEU A 506 17.97 -19.88 3.97
CA LEU A 506 18.53 -19.95 5.31
C LEU A 506 19.17 -18.61 5.72
N LEU A 507 20.00 -18.03 4.86
CA LEU A 507 20.63 -16.72 5.12
C LEU A 507 19.59 -15.60 5.28
N ASP A 508 18.62 -15.52 4.36
CA ASP A 508 17.56 -14.49 4.40
C ASP A 508 16.72 -14.62 5.69
N TRP A 509 16.52 -15.84 6.19
CA TRP A 509 15.81 -16.13 7.44
C TRP A 509 16.61 -15.75 8.69
N LEU A 510 17.88 -16.16 8.76
CA LEU A 510 18.77 -15.85 9.89
C LEU A 510 19.01 -14.34 10.01
N GLU A 511 19.19 -13.64 8.88
CA GLU A 511 19.27 -12.18 8.84
C GLU A 511 18.03 -11.53 9.45
N ARG A 512 16.83 -12.04 9.09
CA ARG A 512 15.55 -11.52 9.60
C ARG A 512 15.43 -11.73 11.11
N LEU A 513 15.76 -12.91 11.62
CA LEU A 513 15.70 -13.18 13.06
C LEU A 513 16.68 -12.29 13.82
N ARG A 514 17.93 -12.19 13.33
CA ARG A 514 18.96 -11.44 14.03
C ARG A 514 18.68 -9.94 14.04
N ILE A 515 18.20 -9.37 12.93
CA ILE A 515 17.86 -7.94 12.91
C ILE A 515 16.66 -7.62 13.79
N GLN A 516 15.73 -8.57 14.00
CA GLN A 516 14.62 -8.40 14.95
C GLN A 516 15.13 -8.33 16.40
N GLU A 517 16.06 -9.20 16.80
CA GLU A 517 16.70 -9.13 18.13
C GLU A 517 17.44 -7.79 18.33
N VAL A 518 18.30 -7.43 17.37
CA VAL A 518 19.09 -6.18 17.42
C VAL A 518 18.18 -4.94 17.51
N ARG A 519 17.07 -4.92 16.76
CA ARG A 519 16.11 -3.80 16.82
C ARG A 519 15.37 -3.77 18.15
N LYS A 520 15.00 -4.92 18.70
CA LYS A 520 14.34 -5.00 20.01
C LYS A 520 15.24 -4.43 21.10
N GLU A 521 16.48 -4.91 21.19
CA GLU A 521 17.50 -4.40 22.12
C GLU A 521 17.74 -2.90 21.96
N TYR A 522 17.84 -2.44 20.70
CA TYR A 522 17.98 -1.02 20.38
C TYR A 522 16.82 -0.17 20.90
N PHE A 523 15.57 -0.58 20.64
CA PHE A 523 14.40 0.18 21.06
C PHE A 523 14.23 0.18 22.58
N ASP A 524 14.44 -0.96 23.24
CA ASP A 524 14.40 -1.07 24.70
C ASP A 524 15.40 -0.09 25.35
N GLU A 525 16.63 -0.05 24.84
CA GLU A 525 17.68 0.84 25.37
C GLU A 525 17.42 2.32 25.03
N VAL A 526 16.99 2.62 23.81
CA VAL A 526 16.67 3.99 23.39
C VAL A 526 15.53 4.56 24.23
N ASP A 527 14.49 3.76 24.50
CA ASP A 527 13.36 4.20 25.32
C ASP A 527 13.78 4.41 26.78
N ARG A 528 14.59 3.49 27.33
CA ARG A 528 15.16 3.63 28.68
C ARG A 528 15.95 4.93 28.83
N LEU A 529 16.85 5.23 27.89
CA LEU A 529 17.69 6.43 27.94
C LEU A 529 16.89 7.71 27.72
N ARG A 530 15.95 7.73 26.75
CA ARG A 530 15.09 8.89 26.50
C ARG A 530 14.18 9.21 27.67
N ALA A 531 13.63 8.18 28.33
CA ALA A 531 12.84 8.35 29.54
C ALA A 531 13.66 8.97 30.70
N GLN A 532 14.97 8.74 30.72
CA GLN A 532 15.91 9.34 31.67
C GLN A 532 16.42 10.73 31.23
N GLY A 533 16.00 11.24 30.07
CA GLY A 533 16.53 12.49 29.50
C GLY A 533 17.95 12.39 28.96
N ILE A 534 18.48 11.17 28.78
CA ILE A 534 19.83 10.92 28.28
C ILE A 534 19.83 10.85 26.75
N THR A 535 20.87 11.42 26.13
CA THR A 535 21.06 11.41 24.68
C THR A 535 21.35 10.02 24.13
N THR A 536 20.65 9.63 23.07
CA THR A 536 20.84 8.34 22.38
C THR A 536 21.74 8.45 21.14
N HIS A 537 22.47 9.57 20.99
CA HIS A 537 23.36 9.79 19.84
C HIS A 537 24.43 8.69 19.68
N HIS A 538 24.92 8.14 20.78
CA HIS A 538 25.93 7.07 20.79
C HIS A 538 25.40 5.72 20.27
N LEU A 539 24.09 5.51 20.27
CA LEU A 539 23.45 4.30 19.74
C LEU A 539 23.16 4.40 18.23
N ARG A 540 23.33 5.57 17.63
CA ARG A 540 22.97 5.79 16.23
C ARG A 540 23.94 5.05 15.32
N THR A 541 23.41 4.13 14.52
CA THR A 541 24.18 3.47 13.46
C THR A 541 24.17 4.33 12.19
N THR A 542 25.03 5.36 12.13
CA THR A 542 25.08 6.29 10.99
C THR A 542 25.69 5.70 9.71
N GLN A 543 26.29 4.50 9.79
CA GLN A 543 26.95 3.80 8.67
C GLN A 543 26.45 2.36 8.49
N ALA A 544 25.15 2.12 8.62
CA ALA A 544 24.57 0.81 8.40
C ALA A 544 24.81 0.37 6.94
N THR A 545 25.78 -0.53 6.74
CA THR A 545 26.12 -1.07 5.42
C THR A 545 25.52 -2.46 5.33
N ASN A 546 24.83 -2.75 4.22
CA ASN A 546 24.33 -4.10 3.97
C ASN A 546 25.52 -5.09 3.98
N PRO A 547 25.53 -6.11 4.85
CA PRO A 547 26.64 -7.06 4.93
C PRO A 547 26.79 -7.87 3.62
N ARG A 548 25.72 -7.98 2.83
CA ARG A 548 25.76 -8.60 1.51
C ARG A 548 26.24 -7.59 0.46
N LYS A 549 27.32 -7.93 -0.24
CA LYS A 549 27.67 -7.27 -1.50
C LYS A 549 26.54 -7.52 -2.51
N GLN A 550 25.68 -6.53 -2.70
CA GLN A 550 24.63 -6.56 -3.72
C GLN A 550 24.98 -5.56 -4.82
N ARG A 551 24.83 -5.98 -6.09
CA ARG A 551 25.00 -5.11 -7.26
C ARG A 551 24.15 -3.85 -7.08
N GLU A 552 24.73 -2.71 -7.46
CA GLU A 552 24.01 -1.44 -7.49
C GLU A 552 22.81 -1.56 -8.43
N VAL A 553 21.64 -1.09 -7.99
CA VAL A 553 20.47 -1.02 -8.86
C VAL A 553 20.51 0.32 -9.58
N VAL A 554 20.43 0.26 -10.91
CA VAL A 554 20.44 1.42 -11.80
C VAL A 554 19.49 2.51 -11.27
N GLY A 555 20.02 3.73 -11.16
CA GLY A 555 19.25 4.91 -10.77
C GLY A 555 19.00 5.07 -9.26
N SER A 556 19.61 4.28 -8.37
CA SER A 556 19.39 4.45 -6.91
C SER A 556 19.89 5.81 -6.40
N SER A 557 21.09 6.26 -6.80
CA SER A 557 21.61 7.59 -6.44
C SER A 557 20.74 8.72 -7.01
N VAL A 558 20.29 8.55 -8.25
CA VAL A 558 19.37 9.47 -8.94
C VAL A 558 18.06 9.59 -8.15
N ALA A 559 17.47 8.48 -7.72
CA ALA A 559 16.24 8.47 -6.94
C ALA A 559 16.36 9.23 -5.61
N VAL A 560 17.50 9.13 -4.91
CA VAL A 560 17.75 9.91 -3.68
C VAL A 560 17.72 11.41 -3.97
N ARG A 561 18.31 11.85 -5.08
CA ARG A 561 18.29 13.27 -5.49
C ARG A 561 16.89 13.72 -5.94
N ILE A 562 16.15 12.85 -6.62
CA ILE A 562 14.74 13.10 -6.98
C ILE A 562 13.89 13.30 -5.72
N GLY A 563 14.09 12.48 -4.68
CA GLY A 563 13.37 12.65 -3.42
C GLY A 563 13.51 14.06 -2.84
N LYS A 564 14.74 14.58 -2.80
CA LYS A 564 15.01 15.96 -2.35
C LYS A 564 14.31 17.00 -3.23
N LEU A 565 14.33 16.80 -4.55
CA LEU A 565 13.66 17.68 -5.50
C LEU A 565 12.12 17.68 -5.30
N LEU A 566 11.53 16.52 -5.00
CA LEU A 566 10.09 16.39 -4.75
C LEU A 566 9.66 17.00 -3.40
N ASP A 567 10.58 17.10 -2.44
CA ASP A 567 10.39 17.79 -1.15
C ASP A 567 10.48 19.33 -1.29
N GLU A 568 11.13 19.82 -2.35
CA GLU A 568 11.26 21.24 -2.67
C GLU A 568 10.02 21.77 -3.42
N ASP A 569 9.81 23.08 -3.40
CA ASP A 569 8.72 23.75 -4.14
C ASP A 569 9.07 23.87 -5.64
N VAL A 570 9.14 22.71 -6.32
CA VAL A 570 9.48 22.62 -7.74
C VAL A 570 8.23 22.57 -8.60
N GLY A 571 8.24 23.30 -9.72
CA GLY A 571 7.14 23.27 -10.70
C GLY A 571 6.93 21.87 -11.32
N PRO A 572 5.70 21.57 -11.81
CA PRO A 572 5.37 20.26 -12.37
C PRO A 572 6.21 19.91 -13.61
N VAL A 573 6.58 20.91 -14.42
CA VAL A 573 7.46 20.73 -15.59
C VAL A 573 8.83 20.19 -15.18
N SER A 574 9.46 20.82 -14.19
CA SER A 574 10.80 20.43 -13.72
C SER A 574 10.78 19.03 -13.11
N ALA A 575 9.80 18.74 -12.26
CA ALA A 575 9.62 17.42 -11.66
C ALA A 575 9.39 16.35 -12.75
N ALA A 576 8.49 16.60 -13.70
CA ALA A 576 8.18 15.65 -14.75
C ALA A 576 9.36 15.39 -15.70
N THR A 577 10.18 16.41 -15.97
CA THR A 577 11.39 16.29 -16.79
C THR A 577 12.42 15.38 -16.14
N VAL A 578 12.66 15.56 -14.85
CA VAL A 578 13.61 14.74 -14.08
C VAL A 578 13.11 13.30 -13.95
N LEU A 579 11.81 13.11 -13.67
CA LEU A 579 11.19 11.78 -13.61
C LEU A 579 11.20 11.06 -14.97
N LEU A 580 11.03 11.79 -16.08
CA LEU A 580 11.17 11.24 -17.44
C LEU A 580 12.59 10.72 -17.68
N ALA A 581 13.60 11.53 -17.35
CA ALA A 581 15.00 11.13 -17.49
C ALA A 581 15.35 9.92 -16.60
N TYR A 582 14.76 9.85 -15.40
CA TYR A 582 14.87 8.70 -14.51
C TYR A 582 14.24 7.42 -15.08
N LEU A 583 13.06 7.52 -15.68
CA LEU A 583 12.41 6.41 -16.38
C LEU A 583 13.17 5.93 -17.61
N GLN A 584 13.91 6.84 -18.26
CA GLN A 584 14.82 6.53 -19.37
C GLN A 584 16.18 6.00 -18.90
N GLU A 585 16.35 5.77 -17.59
CA GLU A 585 17.57 5.24 -16.98
C GLU A 585 18.83 6.07 -17.29
N LYS A 586 18.64 7.37 -17.51
CA LYS A 586 19.76 8.29 -17.76
C LYS A 586 20.67 8.38 -16.54
N SER A 587 21.96 8.61 -16.79
CA SER A 587 22.94 8.75 -15.73
C SER A 587 22.65 9.97 -14.87
N GLU A 588 23.15 9.98 -13.64
CA GLU A 588 22.94 11.10 -12.72
C GLU A 588 23.40 12.44 -13.29
N ARG A 589 24.47 12.45 -14.10
CA ARG A 589 24.97 13.66 -14.78
C ARG A 589 24.02 14.15 -15.86
N GLU A 590 23.30 13.26 -16.54
CA GLU A 590 22.31 13.62 -17.55
C GLU A 590 21.00 14.07 -16.94
N VAL A 591 20.58 13.47 -15.82
CA VAL A 591 19.38 13.88 -15.08
C VAL A 591 19.61 15.23 -14.38
N PHE A 592 20.81 15.41 -13.83
CA PHE A 592 21.20 16.62 -13.12
C PHE A 592 22.55 17.15 -13.66
N PRO A 593 22.54 17.80 -14.84
CA PRO A 593 23.75 18.37 -15.43
C PRO A 593 24.44 19.33 -14.45
N GLN A 594 25.74 19.11 -14.25
CA GLN A 594 26.58 19.86 -13.31
C GLN A 594 26.68 21.36 -13.71
N ASP A 595 26.33 21.71 -14.95
CA ASP A 595 26.34 23.09 -15.49
C ASP A 595 25.15 23.96 -15.08
N ARG A 596 24.50 23.66 -13.95
CA ARG A 596 23.67 24.65 -13.22
C ARG A 596 24.18 24.95 -11.82
N ILE A 597 25.39 24.49 -11.46
CA ILE A 597 26.04 24.79 -10.16
C ILE A 597 27.14 25.86 -10.29
N THR A 598 27.50 26.29 -11.50
CA THR A 598 28.21 27.57 -11.71
C THR A 598 27.25 28.58 -12.32
N ALA A 599 26.98 29.65 -11.58
CA ALA A 599 26.09 30.75 -11.95
C ALA A 599 24.59 30.39 -12.11
N HIS A 600 23.92 30.13 -10.98
CA HIS A 600 22.79 31.00 -10.71
C HIS A 600 23.33 32.43 -10.66
N LYS A 601 23.31 33.13 -11.80
CA LYS A 601 22.81 34.50 -11.75
C LYS A 601 21.48 34.38 -11.04
N ARG A 602 21.45 34.72 -9.75
CA ARG A 602 20.21 35.09 -9.08
C ARG A 602 19.54 36.04 -10.06
N GLN A 603 18.42 35.61 -10.66
CA GLN A 603 17.44 36.61 -11.01
C GLN A 603 17.22 37.41 -9.71
N PRO A 604 17.37 38.74 -9.72
CA PRO A 604 17.14 39.52 -8.53
C PRO A 604 15.76 39.13 -8.01
N ALA A 605 15.72 38.54 -6.82
CA ALA A 605 14.46 38.35 -6.12
C ALA A 605 13.77 39.72 -6.14
N ALA A 606 12.50 39.76 -6.55
CA ALA A 606 11.75 41.00 -6.52
C ALA A 606 11.93 41.66 -5.13
N PRO A 607 12.16 42.98 -5.07
CA PRO A 607 12.62 43.63 -3.85
C PRO A 607 11.64 43.37 -2.69
N SER A 608 12.18 43.00 -1.53
CA SER A 608 11.41 42.90 -0.29
C SER A 608 10.96 44.30 0.11
N ARG A 609 9.66 44.56 0.15
CA ARG A 609 9.11 45.85 0.62
C ARG A 609 8.76 45.81 2.12
N CYS A 610 8.97 46.92 2.83
CA CYS A 610 8.43 47.15 4.16
C CYS A 610 6.96 47.55 4.07
N LEU A 611 6.04 46.79 4.67
CA LEU A 611 4.61 47.08 4.62
C LEU A 611 4.16 48.20 5.58
N LEU A 612 5.07 48.79 6.36
CA LEU A 612 4.80 49.95 7.22
C LEU A 612 5.10 51.29 6.52
N CYS A 613 6.18 51.36 5.73
CA CYS A 613 6.60 52.59 5.05
C CYS A 613 6.73 52.46 3.52
N ASN A 614 6.41 51.29 2.96
CA ASN A 614 6.45 50.96 1.53
C ASN A 614 7.87 51.04 0.88
N CYS A 615 8.93 51.19 1.66
CA CYS A 615 10.32 51.18 1.16
C CYS A 615 10.74 49.80 0.66
N SER A 616 11.49 49.76 -0.44
CA SER A 616 11.98 48.54 -1.09
C SER A 616 13.41 48.18 -0.68
N TYR A 617 13.70 46.89 -0.52
CA TYR A 617 14.99 46.36 -0.08
C TYR A 617 15.44 45.19 -0.96
N ALA A 618 16.75 45.10 -1.18
CA ALA A 618 17.35 44.04 -2.01
C ALA A 618 17.18 42.61 -1.45
N ASN A 619 16.88 42.45 -0.16
CA ASN A 619 16.61 41.16 0.48
C ASN A 619 15.94 41.33 1.85
N VAL A 620 15.40 40.22 2.38
CA VAL A 620 14.73 40.14 3.69
C VAL A 620 15.65 40.55 4.86
N SER A 621 16.96 40.34 4.76
CA SER A 621 17.91 40.76 5.82
C SER A 621 18.02 42.28 5.93
N SER A 622 18.09 42.98 4.80
CA SER A 622 18.06 44.45 4.74
C SER A 622 16.73 45.00 5.22
N LEU A 623 15.62 44.38 4.83
CA LEU A 623 14.28 44.72 5.33
C LEU A 623 14.21 44.54 6.86
N THR A 624 14.67 43.40 7.38
CA THR A 624 14.66 43.11 8.84
C THR A 624 15.45 44.16 9.62
N ARG A 625 16.63 44.54 9.12
CA ARG A 625 17.45 45.59 9.74
C ARG A 625 16.75 46.95 9.72
N HIS A 626 16.08 47.30 8.61
CA HIS A 626 15.31 48.53 8.53
C HIS A 626 14.14 48.54 9.52
N VAL A 627 13.33 47.48 9.58
CA VAL A 627 12.18 47.39 10.49
C VAL A 627 12.61 47.50 11.95
N ARG A 628 13.71 46.84 12.34
CA ARG A 628 14.28 46.98 13.69
C ARG A 628 14.81 48.37 13.99
N LYS A 629 15.26 49.14 13.00
CA LYS A 629 15.86 50.46 13.23
C LYS A 629 14.84 51.60 13.21
N HIS A 630 13.80 51.49 12.38
CA HIS A 630 12.89 52.60 12.07
C HIS A 630 11.46 52.37 12.53
N HIS A 631 11.08 51.14 12.88
CA HIS A 631 9.71 50.78 13.23
C HIS A 631 9.63 50.00 14.56
N GLU A 632 10.69 49.99 15.35
CA GLU A 632 10.71 49.31 16.65
C GLU A 632 9.65 49.89 17.60
N ASP A 633 9.46 51.21 17.57
CA ASP A 633 8.46 51.90 18.39
C ASP A 633 7.01 51.61 17.98
N THR A 634 6.78 51.23 16.72
CA THR A 634 5.44 50.84 16.22
C THR A 634 4.93 49.56 16.88
N PHE A 635 5.81 48.73 17.48
CA PHE A 635 5.43 47.49 18.16
C PHE A 635 5.16 47.66 19.66
N ARG A 636 5.17 48.89 20.19
CA ARG A 636 4.92 49.16 21.62
C ARG A 636 3.44 49.08 22.00
N GLU A 637 2.56 49.36 21.03
CA GLU A 637 1.10 49.27 21.20
C GLU A 637 0.49 48.48 20.03
N PRO A 638 -0.69 47.86 20.19
CA PRO A 638 -1.37 47.20 19.09
C PRO A 638 -1.74 48.19 17.97
N PHE A 639 -1.57 47.80 16.72
CA PHE A 639 -1.85 48.65 15.55
C PHE A 639 -2.48 47.86 14.41
N ASP A 640 -3.20 48.52 13.52
CA ASP A 640 -3.78 47.88 12.34
C ASP A 640 -2.77 47.72 11.21
N CYS A 641 -2.78 46.57 10.53
CA CYS A 641 -1.91 46.35 9.38
C CYS A 641 -2.28 47.30 8.22
N PRO A 642 -1.36 48.17 7.78
CA PRO A 642 -1.65 49.13 6.70
C PRO A 642 -1.93 48.47 5.35
N GLU A 643 -1.34 47.29 5.08
CA GLU A 643 -1.53 46.58 3.80
C GLU A 643 -2.85 45.79 3.77
N CYS A 644 -3.30 45.26 4.91
CA CYS A 644 -4.65 44.71 5.03
C CYS A 644 -5.69 45.82 4.82
N GLN A 645 -5.52 46.99 5.45
CA GLN A 645 -6.44 48.12 5.28
C GLN A 645 -6.53 48.55 3.81
N ARG A 646 -5.42 48.53 3.07
CA ARG A 646 -5.40 48.81 1.62
C ARG A 646 -6.14 47.78 0.76
N THR A 647 -6.25 46.54 1.24
CA THR A 647 -6.92 45.43 0.54
C THR A 647 -8.37 45.23 1.00
N GLY A 648 -8.88 46.11 1.87
CA GLY A 648 -10.26 46.08 2.36
C GLY A 648 -10.47 45.21 3.61
N GLU A 649 -9.39 44.72 4.24
CA GLU A 649 -9.46 43.95 5.49
C GLU A 649 -8.87 44.72 6.67
N THR A 650 -9.55 44.76 7.83
CA THR A 650 -8.95 45.32 9.06
C THR A 650 -8.39 44.19 9.92
N ARG A 651 -7.06 44.18 10.12
CA ARG A 651 -6.36 43.18 10.94
C ARG A 651 -5.48 43.88 11.97
N GLN A 652 -5.86 43.78 13.23
CA GLN A 652 -5.09 44.32 14.35
C GLN A 652 -3.92 43.38 14.70
N ILE A 653 -2.73 43.96 14.91
CA ILE A 653 -1.50 43.27 15.28
C ILE A 653 -1.22 43.56 16.75
N SER A 654 -0.94 42.54 17.55
CA SER A 654 -0.56 42.71 18.94
C SER A 654 0.82 43.39 19.08
N ALA A 655 1.07 44.05 20.21
CA ALA A 655 2.28 44.80 20.54
C ALA A 655 3.54 43.92 20.72
N LEU A 656 3.90 43.16 19.69
CA LEU A 656 5.00 42.19 19.67
C LEU A 656 5.64 42.16 18.26
N PRO A 657 6.96 42.39 18.12
CA PRO A 657 7.65 42.32 16.82
C PRO A 657 7.48 40.97 16.10
N ALA A 658 7.41 39.87 16.86
CA ALA A 658 7.14 38.54 16.32
C ALA A 658 5.70 38.38 15.80
N ALA A 659 4.72 39.09 16.39
CA ALA A 659 3.35 39.09 15.91
C ALA A 659 3.25 39.74 14.52
N TRP A 660 3.97 40.85 14.31
CA TRP A 660 4.10 41.46 12.98
C TRP A 660 4.74 40.50 11.95
N SER A 661 5.83 39.82 12.32
CA SER A 661 6.49 38.86 11.43
C SER A 661 5.57 37.69 11.04
N ASN A 662 4.80 37.17 12.00
CA ASN A 662 3.83 36.11 11.76
C ASN A 662 2.66 36.55 10.88
N HIS A 663 2.12 37.74 11.13
CA HIS A 663 1.05 38.30 10.33
C HIS A 663 1.49 38.49 8.86
N VAL A 664 2.62 39.15 8.64
CA VAL A 664 3.13 39.39 7.29
C VAL A 664 3.44 38.08 6.56
N LEU A 665 3.97 37.07 7.27
CA LEU A 665 4.20 35.74 6.70
C LEU A 665 2.91 35.08 6.24
N ARG A 666 1.87 35.15 7.08
CA ARG A 666 0.61 34.45 6.88
C ARG A 666 -0.29 35.11 5.83
N TYR A 667 -0.28 36.44 5.75
CA TYR A 667 -1.23 37.21 4.93
C TYR A 667 -0.58 37.96 3.75
N HIS A 668 0.73 38.21 3.78
CA HIS A 668 1.43 38.97 2.74
C HIS A 668 2.67 38.26 2.16
N GLY A 669 2.90 37.01 2.55
CA GLY A 669 3.94 36.14 2.00
C GLY A 669 5.34 36.37 2.56
N LYS A 670 6.18 35.35 2.38
CA LYS A 670 7.55 35.28 2.93
C LYS A 670 8.49 36.38 2.40
N GLN A 671 8.24 36.91 1.21
CA GLN A 671 9.08 37.91 0.56
C GLN A 671 9.09 39.27 1.30
N HIS A 672 7.98 39.63 1.95
CA HIS A 672 7.81 40.88 2.71
C HIS A 672 7.97 40.69 4.22
N THR A 673 8.25 39.46 4.67
CA THR A 673 8.28 39.12 6.10
C THR A 673 9.63 39.47 6.74
N PRO A 674 9.71 40.47 7.64
CA PRO A 674 10.93 40.69 8.42
C PRO A 674 11.12 39.55 9.44
N ASN A 675 12.37 39.23 9.79
CA ASN A 675 12.67 38.23 10.81
C ASN A 675 12.87 38.92 12.18
N LEU A 676 11.78 39.12 12.92
CA LEU A 676 11.79 39.75 14.25
C LEU A 676 11.61 38.75 15.41
N TRP A 677 11.83 37.46 15.15
CA TRP A 677 11.81 36.41 16.17
C TRP A 677 12.96 36.64 17.15
N SER A 678 12.64 36.80 18.43
CA SER A 678 13.57 37.23 19.48
C SER A 678 14.75 36.25 19.63
N ARG A 679 15.97 36.77 19.51
CA ARG A 679 17.17 36.16 20.10
C ARG A 679 17.74 37.14 21.12
N PRO A 680 17.89 36.78 22.40
CA PRO A 680 18.71 37.53 23.33
C PRO A 680 20.16 37.52 22.82
N ARG A 681 20.78 38.69 22.66
CA ARG A 681 22.21 38.78 22.35
C ARG A 681 23.00 38.58 23.65
N LEU A 682 23.56 37.38 23.83
CA LEU A 682 24.68 37.22 24.77
C LEU A 682 25.92 37.93 24.20
N GLY A 683 26.57 38.73 25.04
CA GLY A 683 27.66 39.64 24.70
C GLY A 683 28.92 38.95 24.18
N ARG A 684 29.71 39.72 23.42
CA ARG A 684 31.02 39.36 22.90
C ARG A 684 32.06 39.31 24.04
N GLU A 685 32.12 38.23 24.81
CA GLU A 685 33.27 38.02 25.72
C GLU A 685 33.59 36.54 26.03
N GLY A 686 33.04 35.58 25.26
CA GLY A 686 33.28 34.14 25.46
C GLY A 686 33.95 33.40 24.28
N LYS A 687 34.62 34.11 23.36
CA LYS A 687 35.32 33.51 22.22
C LYS A 687 36.81 33.83 22.22
N ARG A 688 37.51 33.46 23.28
CA ARG A 688 38.95 33.20 23.25
C ARG A 688 39.18 32.00 24.15
N ASN A 689 39.41 30.84 23.52
CA ASN A 689 40.12 29.66 23.98
C ASN A 689 39.46 28.40 23.39
N LEU A 690 40.02 27.91 22.28
CA LEU A 690 40.16 26.48 21.99
C LEU A 690 41.29 26.28 20.95
N PRO A 691 42.12 25.21 21.06
CA PRO A 691 43.47 25.14 20.49
C PRO A 691 43.57 24.70 19.01
N SER A 692 44.79 24.88 18.48
CA SER A 692 45.22 24.93 17.07
C SER A 692 45.26 23.61 16.27
N ASP A 693 44.84 22.47 16.80
CA ASP A 693 45.24 21.17 16.21
C ASP A 693 44.19 20.49 15.32
N VAL A 694 43.17 21.22 14.88
CA VAL A 694 42.09 20.67 14.01
C VAL A 694 42.24 21.10 12.53
N VAL A 695 43.28 21.86 12.18
CA VAL A 695 43.43 22.46 10.83
C VAL A 695 44.29 21.63 9.85
N ALA A 696 45.00 20.61 10.29
CA ALA A 696 45.81 19.77 9.40
C ALA A 696 45.34 18.32 9.44
N MET A 697 44.62 17.88 8.40
CA MET A 697 44.62 16.51 7.82
C MET A 697 43.62 16.43 6.65
N LEU A 698 43.66 17.43 5.76
CA LEU A 698 43.13 17.35 4.40
C LEU A 698 44.32 17.28 3.45
N GLY A 699 44.61 16.10 2.91
CA GLY A 699 45.59 15.98 1.83
C GLY A 699 46.08 14.57 1.58
N LYS A 700 45.48 13.90 0.58
CA LYS A 700 46.16 13.25 -0.57
C LYS A 700 45.23 12.22 -1.23
N ARG A 701 44.77 12.52 -2.44
CA ARG A 701 44.16 11.57 -3.38
C ARG A 701 45.29 10.82 -4.11
N ARG A 702 45.20 9.49 -4.21
CA ARG A 702 45.97 8.68 -5.16
C ARG A 702 45.02 8.02 -6.17
N LYS A 703 45.40 8.13 -7.44
CA LYS A 703 44.84 7.45 -8.62
C LYS A 703 45.08 5.95 -8.51
N VAL A 704 44.08 5.14 -8.87
CA VAL A 704 44.26 3.76 -9.31
C VAL A 704 43.40 3.58 -10.56
N GLU A 705 44.06 3.20 -11.65
CA GLU A 705 43.49 2.79 -12.93
C GLU A 705 43.12 1.31 -12.82
N ASP A 706 42.01 0.90 -13.44
CA ASP A 706 41.71 -0.52 -13.66
C ASP A 706 40.95 -0.72 -14.97
N GLU A 707 41.36 -1.74 -15.71
CA GLU A 707 40.93 -2.11 -17.06
C GLU A 707 39.65 -2.96 -17.03
N SER A 708 38.75 -2.72 -17.98
CA SER A 708 37.49 -3.46 -18.11
C SER A 708 37.63 -4.62 -19.10
N SER A 709 37.22 -5.83 -18.69
CA SER A 709 36.81 -6.89 -19.63
C SER A 709 35.31 -7.16 -19.48
N LYS A 710 34.61 -7.08 -20.62
CA LYS A 710 33.16 -7.25 -20.77
C LYS A 710 32.82 -8.74 -20.97
N SER A 711 31.75 -9.22 -20.34
CA SER A 711 30.94 -10.29 -20.91
C SER A 711 29.45 -10.02 -20.64
N GLU A 712 28.71 -9.91 -21.74
CA GLU A 712 27.25 -9.80 -21.81
C GLU A 712 26.61 -11.15 -21.46
N PHE A 713 25.53 -11.13 -20.68
CA PHE A 713 24.60 -12.27 -20.64
C PHE A 713 23.17 -11.79 -20.40
N GLU A 714 22.34 -11.99 -21.44
CA GLU A 714 20.90 -11.72 -21.48
C GLU A 714 20.13 -12.58 -20.47
N TRP A 715 19.15 -11.98 -19.78
CA TRP A 715 18.16 -12.72 -18.99
C TRP A 715 16.89 -12.91 -19.82
N LYS A 716 16.65 -14.16 -20.24
CA LYS A 716 15.35 -14.60 -20.76
C LYS A 716 14.31 -14.61 -19.64
N GLN A 717 13.13 -14.09 -19.95
CA GLN A 717 11.92 -14.12 -19.13
C GLN A 717 11.47 -15.57 -18.90
N GLU A 718 11.51 -16.03 -17.65
CA GLU A 718 10.74 -17.20 -17.21
C GLU A 718 9.50 -16.75 -16.43
N GLN A 719 8.39 -17.42 -16.74
CA GLN A 719 7.04 -17.14 -16.27
C GLN A 719 6.94 -17.19 -14.75
N THR A 720 6.37 -16.13 -14.17
CA THR A 720 6.16 -15.99 -12.72
C THR A 720 4.84 -16.65 -12.28
N PRO A 721 4.78 -17.26 -11.08
CA PRO A 721 3.53 -17.78 -10.51
C PRO A 721 2.53 -16.67 -10.16
N ASP A 722 1.25 -16.95 -10.41
CA ASP A 722 0.07 -16.07 -10.26
C ASP A 722 -0.11 -15.48 -8.83
N PRO A 723 -0.30 -14.14 -8.69
CA PRO A 723 -0.30 -13.37 -7.43
C PRO A 723 -1.57 -13.45 -6.55
N HIS A 724 -2.50 -14.39 -6.75
CA HIS A 724 -3.73 -14.47 -5.94
C HIS A 724 -3.58 -14.91 -4.47
N VAL A 725 -2.37 -15.17 -3.98
CA VAL A 725 -2.11 -15.69 -2.62
C VAL A 725 -2.62 -14.78 -1.49
N GLY A 726 -2.71 -13.46 -1.69
CA GLY A 726 -2.97 -12.50 -0.61
C GLY A 726 -4.42 -12.32 -0.13
N GLU A 727 -5.46 -12.44 -0.96
CA GLU A 727 -6.69 -11.66 -0.73
C GLU A 727 -7.77 -12.21 0.24
N GLU A 728 -7.68 -13.48 0.69
CA GLU A 728 -8.68 -14.11 1.59
C GLU A 728 -8.09 -14.67 2.90
N PHE A 729 -6.79 -14.52 3.12
CA PHE A 729 -6.06 -15.03 4.28
C PHE A 729 -6.12 -14.11 5.53
N TRP A 730 -6.88 -13.01 5.46
CA TRP A 730 -6.79 -11.88 6.40
C TRP A 730 -7.47 -12.09 7.76
N VAL A 731 -7.94 -13.30 8.07
CA VAL A 731 -8.51 -13.64 9.38
C VAL A 731 -7.84 -14.85 10.04
N THR A 732 -7.09 -15.68 9.29
CA THR A 732 -6.64 -17.00 9.75
C THR A 732 -5.29 -17.03 10.45
N GLY A 733 -4.70 -15.91 10.86
CA GLY A 733 -3.46 -15.90 11.63
C GLY A 733 -2.30 -16.80 11.12
N ARG A 734 -2.30 -17.15 9.82
CA ARG A 734 -1.25 -17.99 9.24
C ARG A 734 -0.03 -17.09 9.05
N CYS A 735 1.10 -17.49 9.63
CA CYS A 735 2.36 -16.78 9.45
C CYS A 735 2.64 -16.60 7.96
N CYS A 736 2.95 -15.37 7.58
CA CYS A 736 3.14 -14.97 6.19
C CYS A 736 4.55 -15.40 5.74
N ASP A 737 4.80 -16.69 5.48
CA ASP A 737 6.10 -17.15 4.96
C ASP A 737 5.92 -18.17 3.84
N TYR A 738 5.35 -17.73 2.70
CA TYR A 738 5.42 -18.51 1.46
C TYR A 738 6.65 -18.10 0.65
N HIS A 739 7.77 -18.78 0.94
CA HIS A 739 8.82 -19.12 -0.02
C HIS A 739 9.47 -20.43 0.41
N GLU A 740 8.69 -21.52 0.36
CA GLU A 740 9.27 -22.85 0.21
C GLU A 740 9.15 -23.25 -1.26
N PRO A 741 10.27 -23.54 -1.95
CA PRO A 741 10.18 -24.43 -3.10
C PRO A 741 9.74 -25.79 -2.56
N SER A 742 8.63 -26.30 -3.08
CA SER A 742 8.20 -27.68 -2.89
C SER A 742 9.30 -28.62 -3.36
N ALA A 743 10.16 -29.05 -2.43
CA ALA A 743 11.03 -30.19 -2.60
C ALA A 743 10.28 -31.36 -1.97
N GLU A 744 9.72 -32.22 -2.82
CA GLU A 744 9.20 -33.53 -2.42
C GLU A 744 10.29 -34.26 -1.63
N LEU A 745 9.99 -34.56 -0.37
CA LEU A 745 10.76 -35.48 0.45
C LEU A 745 10.43 -36.91 -0.03
N ALA A 746 11.15 -37.38 -1.04
CA ALA A 746 11.34 -38.82 -1.22
C ALA A 746 12.41 -39.28 -0.21
N GLN A 747 11.99 -39.94 0.86
CA GLN A 747 12.89 -40.74 1.68
C GLN A 747 13.32 -41.97 0.86
N PRO A 748 14.63 -42.26 0.68
CA PRO A 748 15.05 -43.57 0.23
C PRO A 748 14.87 -44.56 1.39
N GLY A 749 14.15 -45.65 1.14
CA GLY A 749 13.96 -46.72 2.09
C GLY A 749 15.28 -47.35 2.54
N CYS A 750 15.40 -47.58 3.84
CA CYS A 750 16.29 -48.60 4.37
C CYS A 750 15.73 -49.96 3.99
N MET A 751 16.38 -50.64 3.03
CA MET A 751 16.41 -52.10 3.01
C MET A 751 17.54 -52.56 3.93
N ALA A 752 17.15 -53.03 5.11
CA ALA A 752 17.69 -54.19 5.83
C ALA A 752 16.81 -54.40 7.07
#